data_AF-A0A940BN81-F1
#
_entry.id   AF-A0A940BN81-F1
#
_cell.length_a   1.000
_cell.length_b   1.000
_cell.length_c   1.000
_cell.angle_alpha   90.00
_cell.angle_beta   90.00
_cell.angle_gamma   90.00
#
_symmetry.space_group_name_H-M   'P 1'
#
loop_
_entity.id
_entity.type
_entity.pdbx_description
1 polymer ?
#
loop_
_entity_poly.entity_id
_entity_poly.type
_entity_poly.pdbx_seq_one_letter_code
_entity_poly.pdbx_strand_id
1 'polypeptide(L)'
;MKRFSTVFIAIFLAVLMATLNPIRTFAANSPDYISEVKVFIGDYSTAEAEGYTLLKIGNDPVDLNQNAGGGLGSKGEKAVYLGYKTTKNSKEAITDLALMNMKGGYDVAAYDALYEEYIKSQIIPLADEFVTMIEEFRTTYNGYNKSKPRAQYAKSLLDKLTDDDTGLTLGTLLLNQTKYEMGDEVYNALSDSQKKEHADLITVLAQSNGKATLTIANLLVRGCDPNETTWVERFEEITYDDLIEQTGMTPTDAKKQLAKLYDDDAQQILDMWDAFVSDLNGYDSALEKLEGLDLENARKELEKLKKDIKKLSKTEGNEELILEYVKAYDEYMAEYIETLSAIQTVCVYEFLQNEEYGDGTMLDFFLRPSDEVDTKELYALVASLTPGQQAGLSYVSLRELIAMTITDNAEYESAEYANMEEVSIYDGVDRGIYEPGGVALTSDARRAGVTEAMEDKSMFSPWTISMMAVTGIATVALAASAAGWIENAVKVSRINAEIAKTPLFEEYVDILGNATYEEELINIDAFNLDYKSGLESFTSASRLCKYMTIGLGIGVIILAGITTYMTWQDMKAYYNVEFSPIPHYMVDEKDIIGYNAKGEKIMLKNQSAYYKAVECNRGESAEFYSVLGNRSDMNGDVGRQWLALYSVKKDLMQPILASSLKAVVGSTGVPAGYTTGIHMFGTDAAFNLNSSLYDWNNDAPSVYVYYNVEDDAPTATGSNFTGGMLALAGGGGIALGAIVTALAMKTKRKKAANA
;
A
#
# COMPACT_ATOMS: atom_id res chain seq x y z
N MET A 1 -8.65 -44.12 45.74
CA MET A 1 -7.84 -42.88 45.61
C MET A 1 -6.37 -43.13 45.24
N LYS A 2 -5.57 -43.95 45.95
CA LYS A 2 -4.14 -44.13 45.59
C LYS A 2 -3.85 -44.82 44.24
N ARG A 3 -4.73 -45.72 43.76
CA ARG A 3 -4.56 -46.38 42.44
C ARG A 3 -4.98 -45.52 41.24
N PHE A 4 -5.82 -44.50 41.44
CA PHE A 4 -6.25 -43.59 40.38
C PHE A 4 -5.16 -42.54 40.09
N SER A 5 -4.47 -42.05 41.12
CA SER A 5 -3.31 -41.16 41.00
C SER A 5 -2.12 -41.79 40.26
N THR A 6 -1.83 -43.08 40.48
CA THR A 6 -0.69 -43.73 39.80
C THR A 6 -0.96 -44.04 38.33
N VAL A 7 -2.21 -44.35 37.98
CA VAL A 7 -2.62 -44.55 36.57
C VAL A 7 -2.68 -43.21 35.83
N PHE A 8 -3.14 -42.13 36.49
CA PHE A 8 -3.17 -40.79 35.91
C PHE A 8 -1.76 -40.20 35.71
N ILE A 9 -0.83 -40.39 36.66
CA ILE A 9 0.58 -39.99 36.51
C ILE A 9 1.27 -40.81 35.41
N ALA A 10 0.95 -42.10 35.26
CA ALA A 10 1.52 -42.94 34.21
C ALA A 10 0.97 -42.60 32.82
N ILE A 11 -0.32 -42.27 32.70
CA ILE A 11 -0.92 -41.79 31.45
C ILE A 11 -0.39 -40.39 31.12
N PHE A 12 -0.24 -39.50 32.10
CA PHE A 12 0.34 -38.17 31.94
C PHE A 12 1.83 -38.22 31.53
N LEU A 13 2.64 -39.12 32.13
CA LEU A 13 4.03 -39.36 31.70
C LEU A 13 4.12 -40.08 30.35
N ALA A 14 3.14 -40.93 29.99
CA ALA A 14 3.09 -41.57 28.69
C ALA A 14 2.64 -40.59 27.58
N VAL A 15 1.74 -39.66 27.89
CA VAL A 15 1.36 -38.55 26.99
C VAL A 15 2.52 -37.56 26.88
N LEU A 16 3.15 -37.16 27.98
CA LEU A 16 4.37 -36.33 27.95
C LEU A 16 5.53 -37.01 27.21
N MET A 17 5.73 -38.32 27.34
CA MET A 17 6.78 -39.01 26.58
C MET A 17 6.38 -39.37 25.14
N ALA A 18 5.08 -39.40 24.81
CA ALA A 18 4.59 -39.54 23.45
C ALA A 18 4.54 -38.19 22.69
N THR A 19 4.43 -37.07 23.41
CA THR A 19 4.52 -35.70 22.85
C THR A 19 5.95 -35.15 22.90
N LEU A 20 6.81 -35.65 23.80
CA LEU A 20 8.25 -35.38 23.85
C LEU A 20 9.08 -36.52 23.21
N ASN A 21 8.71 -36.97 22.01
CA ASN A 21 9.60 -37.07 20.83
C ASN A 21 9.02 -37.91 19.69
N PRO A 22 9.11 -37.43 18.42
CA PRO A 22 10.35 -36.89 17.85
C PRO A 22 10.48 -35.36 17.89
N ILE A 23 11.00 -34.79 18.98
CA ILE A 23 12.06 -33.77 18.95
C ILE A 23 13.33 -34.51 18.57
N ARG A 24 13.38 -34.95 17.32
CA ARG A 24 14.56 -35.00 16.49
C ARG A 24 14.08 -34.68 15.08
N THR A 25 14.60 -33.55 14.58
CA THR A 25 14.45 -32.98 13.24
C THR A 25 13.08 -32.37 12.88
N PHE A 26 12.71 -31.29 13.58
CA PHE A 26 12.25 -30.07 12.89
C PHE A 26 13.16 -28.89 13.29
N ALA A 27 14.47 -29.12 13.35
CA ALA A 27 15.41 -28.09 12.93
C ALA A 27 15.37 -28.05 11.39
N ALA A 28 14.19 -27.79 10.82
CA ALA A 28 14.13 -27.31 9.46
C ALA A 28 14.54 -25.85 9.60
N ASN A 29 15.70 -25.49 9.03
CA ASN A 29 16.13 -24.09 8.97
C ASN A 29 14.93 -23.27 8.50
N SER A 30 14.28 -22.50 9.38
CA SER A 30 13.29 -21.51 8.96
C SER A 30 13.96 -20.67 7.87
N PRO A 31 13.37 -20.58 6.67
CA PRO A 31 14.03 -19.88 5.59
C PRO A 31 14.20 -18.41 5.97
N ASP A 32 15.30 -17.81 5.53
CA ASP A 32 15.47 -16.38 5.65
C ASP A 32 14.59 -15.70 4.59
N TYR A 33 13.79 -14.73 5.00
CA TYR A 33 12.97 -13.89 4.14
C TYR A 33 13.59 -12.52 3.98
N ILE A 34 13.17 -11.77 2.96
CA ILE A 34 13.59 -10.38 2.79
C ILE A 34 12.73 -9.48 3.67
N SER A 35 13.31 -8.73 4.61
CA SER A 35 12.58 -7.73 5.42
C SER A 35 12.61 -6.33 4.81
N GLU A 36 13.68 -6.01 4.09
CA GLU A 36 13.90 -4.67 3.58
C GLU A 36 14.73 -4.72 2.29
N VAL A 37 14.48 -3.78 1.39
CA VAL A 37 15.27 -3.56 0.18
C VAL A 37 15.72 -2.11 0.11
N LYS A 38 16.90 -1.88 -0.47
CA LYS A 38 17.46 -0.55 -0.70
C LYS A 38 18.24 -0.54 -2.01
N VAL A 39 18.18 0.57 -2.74
CA VAL A 39 18.92 0.74 -4.00
C VAL A 39 20.18 1.58 -3.74
N PHE A 40 21.33 1.10 -4.17
CA PHE A 40 22.59 1.83 -4.10
C PHE A 40 22.93 2.35 -5.50
N ILE A 41 22.98 3.67 -5.65
CA ILE A 41 23.31 4.34 -6.91
C ILE A 41 24.77 4.80 -6.85
N GLY A 42 25.58 4.33 -7.79
CA GLY A 42 27.01 4.60 -7.87
C GLY A 42 27.81 3.87 -6.79
N ASP A 43 27.89 4.44 -5.59
CA ASP A 43 28.68 3.91 -4.47
C ASP A 43 27.86 2.99 -3.56
N TYR A 44 28.23 1.71 -3.50
CA TYR A 44 27.62 0.71 -2.62
C TYR A 44 28.50 0.36 -1.40
N SER A 45 29.60 1.08 -1.18
CA SER A 45 30.58 0.74 -0.12
C SER A 45 29.99 0.79 1.30
N THR A 46 28.90 1.53 1.51
CA THR A 46 28.22 1.60 2.80
C THR A 46 27.21 0.47 3.03
N ALA A 47 26.87 -0.32 2.00
CA ALA A 47 25.80 -1.31 2.06
C ALA A 47 25.98 -2.32 3.21
N GLU A 48 27.16 -2.93 3.30
CA GLU A 48 27.46 -3.91 4.36
C GLU A 48 27.49 -3.27 5.75
N ALA A 49 27.99 -2.04 5.88
CA ALA A 49 28.01 -1.30 7.14
C ALA A 49 26.59 -0.92 7.62
N GLU A 50 25.67 -0.72 6.68
CA GLU A 50 24.24 -0.50 6.93
C GLU A 50 23.44 -1.82 7.09
N GLY A 51 24.10 -2.97 7.00
CA GLY A 51 23.52 -4.31 7.21
C GLY A 51 22.85 -4.94 5.98
N TYR A 52 23.04 -4.38 4.78
CA TYR A 52 22.47 -4.93 3.55
C TYR A 52 23.41 -5.94 2.88
N THR A 53 22.81 -7.01 2.37
CA THR A 53 23.44 -7.94 1.43
C THR A 53 23.17 -7.46 0.01
N LEU A 54 24.21 -7.29 -0.80
CA LEU A 54 24.06 -6.92 -2.21
C LEU A 54 23.68 -8.14 -3.06
N LEU A 55 22.76 -7.95 -4.01
CA LEU A 55 22.45 -8.92 -5.05
C LEU A 55 23.68 -9.14 -5.95
N LYS A 56 24.02 -10.40 -6.21
CA LYS A 56 25.25 -10.80 -6.91
C LYS A 56 24.96 -11.73 -8.09
N ILE A 57 25.82 -11.67 -9.10
CA ILE A 57 25.98 -12.73 -10.11
C ILE A 57 27.37 -13.34 -9.90
N GLY A 58 27.41 -14.60 -9.48
CA GLY A 58 28.65 -15.19 -8.98
C GLY A 58 29.03 -14.54 -7.64
N ASN A 59 30.22 -13.93 -7.58
CA ASN A 59 30.72 -13.29 -6.35
C ASN A 59 30.61 -11.76 -6.38
N ASP A 60 30.30 -11.18 -7.53
CA ASP A 60 30.35 -9.74 -7.75
C ASP A 60 28.93 -9.13 -7.70
N PRO A 61 28.75 -7.96 -7.06
CA PRO A 61 27.50 -7.22 -7.11
C PRO A 61 27.08 -6.97 -8.56
N VAL A 62 25.81 -7.22 -8.86
CA VAL A 62 25.28 -7.01 -10.21
C VAL A 62 24.86 -5.56 -10.41
N ASP A 63 25.34 -4.96 -11.50
CA ASP A 63 24.85 -3.67 -11.98
C ASP A 63 23.52 -3.89 -12.72
N LEU A 64 22.43 -3.45 -12.11
CA LEU A 64 21.06 -3.65 -12.59
C LEU A 64 20.69 -2.71 -13.73
N ASN A 65 21.48 -1.66 -13.97
CA ASN A 65 21.32 -0.78 -15.13
C ASN A 65 22.55 -0.82 -16.06
N GLN A 66 23.19 -1.99 -16.16
CA GLN A 66 24.44 -2.16 -16.91
C GLN A 66 24.31 -1.65 -18.35
N ASN A 67 25.15 -0.69 -18.73
CA ASN A 67 25.17 -0.02 -20.03
C ASN A 67 23.84 0.69 -20.41
N ALA A 68 22.91 0.91 -19.47
CA ALA A 68 21.69 1.69 -19.71
C ALA A 68 22.01 3.17 -19.92
N GLY A 69 23.00 3.68 -19.15
CA GLY A 69 23.69 4.94 -19.41
C GLY A 69 24.74 4.74 -20.50
N GLY A 70 24.75 5.60 -21.51
CA GLY A 70 25.67 5.49 -22.64
C GLY A 70 25.00 5.94 -23.93
N GLY A 71 25.57 6.94 -24.60
CA GLY A 71 24.99 7.52 -25.81
C GLY A 71 25.08 9.04 -25.86
N LEU A 72 24.83 9.57 -27.06
CA LEU A 72 25.12 10.96 -27.42
C LEU A 72 24.08 11.92 -26.83
N GLY A 73 24.22 12.27 -25.54
CA GLY A 73 23.31 13.11 -24.77
C GLY A 73 22.89 12.52 -23.41
N SER A 74 23.37 11.32 -23.07
CA SER A 74 23.21 10.75 -21.72
C SER A 74 23.91 11.60 -20.65
N LYS A 75 23.39 11.57 -19.42
CA LYS A 75 23.99 12.25 -18.25
C LYS A 75 25.20 11.51 -17.66
N GLY A 76 25.76 10.56 -18.39
CA GLY A 76 26.84 9.67 -17.95
C GLY A 76 26.34 8.26 -17.58
N GLU A 77 27.20 7.52 -16.89
CA GLU A 77 26.93 6.18 -16.38
C GLU A 77 26.93 6.22 -14.85
N LYS A 78 25.88 5.67 -14.24
CA LYS A 78 25.77 5.44 -12.80
C LYS A 78 25.21 4.05 -12.61
N ALA A 79 26.01 3.16 -12.04
CA ALA A 79 25.60 1.79 -11.76
C ALA A 79 24.52 1.75 -10.66
N VAL A 80 23.62 0.77 -10.73
CA VAL A 80 22.52 0.58 -9.80
C VAL A 80 22.62 -0.80 -9.18
N TYR A 81 22.68 -0.87 -7.84
CA TYR A 81 22.77 -2.14 -7.12
C TYR A 81 21.57 -2.30 -6.17
N LEU A 82 21.03 -3.51 -6.09
CA LEU A 82 19.97 -3.84 -5.13
C LEU A 82 20.60 -4.49 -3.88
N GLY A 83 20.39 -3.88 -2.72
CA GLY A 83 20.69 -4.45 -1.43
C GLY A 83 19.43 -4.89 -0.69
N TYR A 84 19.55 -5.91 0.15
CA TYR A 84 18.43 -6.39 0.96
C TYR A 84 18.88 -6.81 2.37
N LYS A 85 17.96 -6.69 3.34
CA LYS A 85 18.11 -7.26 4.68
C LYS A 85 17.23 -8.49 4.81
N THR A 86 17.61 -9.38 5.72
CA THR A 86 16.87 -10.62 5.97
C THR A 86 16.23 -10.64 7.34
N THR A 87 15.14 -11.39 7.47
CA THR A 87 14.47 -11.71 8.72
C THR A 87 14.03 -13.16 8.70
N LYS A 88 13.95 -13.79 9.88
CA LYS A 88 13.29 -15.10 10.03
C LYS A 88 11.80 -14.97 10.34
N ASN A 89 11.34 -13.76 10.64
CA ASN A 89 9.94 -13.47 10.90
C ASN A 89 9.22 -13.19 9.58
N SER A 90 8.40 -14.13 9.10
CA SER A 90 7.60 -13.92 7.89
C SER A 90 6.67 -12.71 7.99
N LYS A 91 6.30 -12.28 9.21
CA LYS A 91 5.51 -11.06 9.45
C LYS A 91 6.30 -9.77 9.23
N GLU A 92 7.62 -9.80 9.15
CA GLU A 92 8.42 -8.62 8.84
C GLU A 92 8.86 -8.60 7.37
N ALA A 93 8.55 -9.66 6.63
CA ALA A 93 9.02 -9.84 5.28
C ALA A 93 8.21 -9.05 4.26
N ILE A 94 8.88 -8.55 3.23
CA ILE A 94 8.22 -8.07 2.01
C ILE A 94 7.68 -9.26 1.23
N THR A 95 6.57 -9.04 0.54
CA THR A 95 5.85 -10.07 -0.21
C THR A 95 5.90 -9.82 -1.71
N ASP A 96 6.18 -8.58 -2.13
CA ASP A 96 6.22 -8.22 -3.54
C ASP A 96 7.09 -6.96 -3.80
N LEU A 97 7.57 -6.86 -5.03
CA LEU A 97 8.43 -5.81 -5.58
C LEU A 97 7.90 -5.37 -6.95
N ALA A 98 7.48 -4.13 -7.06
CA ALA A 98 6.88 -3.58 -8.28
C ALA A 98 7.58 -2.28 -8.72
N LEU A 99 7.59 -2.05 -10.02
CA LEU A 99 8.14 -0.87 -10.67
C LEU A 99 7.02 0.00 -11.20
N MET A 100 7.18 1.30 -11.01
CA MET A 100 6.34 2.28 -11.67
C MET A 100 7.18 3.26 -12.48
N ASN A 101 6.71 3.55 -13.68
CA ASN A 101 7.26 4.61 -14.49
C ASN A 101 6.70 5.96 -14.02
N MET A 102 7.57 6.92 -13.73
CA MET A 102 7.17 8.23 -13.21
C MET A 102 6.68 9.21 -14.26
N LYS A 103 6.64 8.86 -15.55
CA LYS A 103 6.06 9.73 -16.58
C LYS A 103 4.52 9.63 -16.67
N GLY A 104 3.90 8.71 -15.92
CA GLY A 104 2.46 8.68 -15.73
C GLY A 104 1.91 7.29 -15.43
N GLY A 105 0.60 7.13 -15.57
CA GLY A 105 -0.09 5.88 -15.23
C GLY A 105 -0.54 5.83 -13.77
N TYR A 106 -0.34 6.95 -13.06
CA TYR A 106 -0.77 7.18 -11.70
C TYR A 106 -1.26 8.62 -11.54
N ASP A 107 -1.94 8.90 -10.43
CA ASP A 107 -2.51 10.21 -10.12
C ASP A 107 -2.59 10.41 -8.61
N VAL A 108 -1.83 11.39 -8.12
CA VAL A 108 -1.77 11.77 -6.71
C VAL A 108 -3.04 12.51 -6.29
N ALA A 109 -3.50 13.46 -7.12
CA ALA A 109 -4.69 14.24 -6.83
C ALA A 109 -5.96 13.38 -6.80
N ALA A 110 -6.01 12.32 -7.63
CA ALA A 110 -7.10 11.36 -7.57
C ALA A 110 -7.14 10.57 -6.25
N TYR A 111 -5.98 10.26 -5.66
CA TYR A 111 -5.94 9.63 -4.33
C TYR A 111 -6.41 10.61 -3.26
N ASP A 112 -5.89 11.84 -3.25
CA ASP A 112 -6.28 12.86 -2.27
C ASP A 112 -7.81 13.11 -2.32
N ALA A 113 -8.38 13.20 -3.53
CA ALA A 113 -9.82 13.34 -3.71
C ALA A 113 -10.61 12.12 -3.22
N LEU A 114 -10.11 10.90 -3.45
CA LEU A 114 -10.72 9.67 -2.94
C LEU A 114 -10.69 9.63 -1.41
N TYR A 115 -9.57 10.03 -0.81
CA TYR A 115 -9.42 10.08 0.64
C TYR A 115 -10.30 11.15 1.28
N GLU A 116 -10.41 12.35 0.67
CA GLU A 116 -11.37 13.36 1.11
C GLU A 116 -12.82 12.85 1.08
N GLU A 117 -13.20 12.11 0.03
CA GLU A 117 -14.52 11.51 -0.06
C GLU A 117 -14.72 10.41 0.98
N TYR A 118 -13.69 9.61 1.27
CA TYR A 118 -13.70 8.64 2.37
C TYR A 118 -13.94 9.33 3.72
N ILE A 119 -13.26 10.45 3.99
CA ILE A 119 -13.49 11.22 5.21
C ILE A 119 -14.94 11.70 5.29
N LYS A 120 -15.47 12.29 4.21
CA LYS A 120 -16.82 12.86 4.17
C LYS A 120 -17.93 11.82 4.27
N SER A 121 -17.81 10.72 3.53
CA SER A 121 -18.88 9.73 3.35
C SER A 121 -18.86 8.61 4.40
N GLN A 122 -17.71 8.33 5.03
CA GLN A 122 -17.56 7.22 5.98
C GLN A 122 -17.09 7.68 7.36
N ILE A 123 -16.06 8.53 7.45
CA ILE A 123 -15.49 8.90 8.76
C ILE A 123 -16.32 9.95 9.50
N ILE A 124 -16.89 10.94 8.81
CA ILE A 124 -17.73 11.96 9.46
C ILE A 124 -19.00 11.34 10.07
N PRO A 125 -19.80 10.51 9.36
CA PRO A 125 -20.93 9.83 9.97
C PRO A 125 -20.54 8.98 11.19
N LEU A 126 -19.40 8.28 11.08
CA LEU A 126 -18.84 7.52 12.19
C LEU A 126 -18.44 8.41 13.38
N ALA A 127 -17.89 9.60 13.12
CA ALA A 127 -17.55 10.55 14.17
C ALA A 127 -18.80 11.05 14.90
N ASP A 128 -19.93 11.24 14.20
CA ASP A 128 -21.20 11.64 14.81
C ASP A 128 -21.74 10.56 15.78
N GLU A 129 -21.64 9.28 15.40
CA GLU A 129 -21.96 8.14 16.27
C GLU A 129 -21.05 8.12 17.51
N PHE A 130 -19.74 8.30 17.29
CA PHE A 130 -18.77 8.36 18.39
C PHE A 130 -19.02 9.53 19.33
N VAL A 131 -19.36 10.72 18.83
CA VAL A 131 -19.70 11.87 19.70
C VAL A 131 -20.89 11.54 20.59
N THR A 132 -21.93 10.90 20.05
CA THR A 132 -23.10 10.46 20.83
C THR A 132 -22.68 9.51 21.97
N MET A 133 -21.85 8.51 21.66
CA MET A 133 -21.30 7.60 22.66
C MET A 133 -20.42 8.34 23.70
N ILE A 134 -19.55 9.24 23.25
CA ILE A 134 -18.61 9.97 24.11
C ILE A 134 -19.36 10.92 25.05
N GLU A 135 -20.35 11.66 24.58
CA GLU A 135 -21.15 12.58 25.40
C GLU A 135 -21.90 11.83 26.50
N GLU A 136 -22.47 10.68 26.17
CA GLU A 136 -23.17 9.87 27.16
C GLU A 136 -22.19 9.22 28.14
N PHE A 137 -21.07 8.68 27.66
CA PHE A 137 -19.97 8.19 28.49
C PHE A 137 -19.49 9.26 29.50
N ARG A 138 -19.27 10.51 29.05
CA ARG A 138 -18.92 11.64 29.93
C ARG A 138 -20.01 11.91 30.96
N THR A 139 -21.27 11.83 30.57
CA THR A 139 -22.42 12.03 31.46
C THR A 139 -22.46 10.95 32.55
N THR A 140 -22.29 9.68 32.19
CA THR A 140 -22.22 8.56 33.13
C THR A 140 -21.02 8.67 34.06
N TYR A 141 -19.84 9.01 33.53
CA TYR A 141 -18.60 9.14 34.31
C TYR A 141 -18.68 10.28 35.34
N ASN A 142 -19.19 11.44 34.93
CA ASN A 142 -19.30 12.62 35.80
C ASN A 142 -20.52 12.57 36.74
N GLY A 143 -21.50 11.70 36.44
CA GLY A 143 -22.70 11.52 37.24
C GLY A 143 -22.47 10.92 38.63
N TYR A 144 -23.56 10.89 39.41
CA TYR A 144 -23.67 10.19 40.70
C TYR A 144 -24.74 9.09 40.59
N ASN A 145 -24.63 8.24 39.57
CA ASN A 145 -25.57 7.14 39.33
C ASN A 145 -24.93 5.78 39.62
N LYS A 146 -25.75 4.73 39.66
CA LYS A 146 -25.26 3.35 39.78
C LYS A 146 -24.32 2.95 38.63
N SER A 147 -24.45 3.50 37.43
CA SER A 147 -23.62 3.11 36.29
C SER A 147 -22.21 3.72 36.27
N LYS A 148 -21.91 4.64 37.18
CA LYS A 148 -20.59 5.30 37.27
C LYS A 148 -19.40 4.32 37.32
N PRO A 149 -19.42 3.22 38.09
CA PRO A 149 -18.32 2.25 38.10
C PRO A 149 -18.06 1.64 36.71
N ARG A 150 -19.09 1.47 35.87
CA ARG A 150 -18.96 1.00 34.47
C ARG A 150 -18.20 2.01 33.60
N ALA A 151 -18.55 3.29 33.71
CA ALA A 151 -17.82 4.35 33.01
C ALA A 151 -16.37 4.51 33.53
N GLN A 152 -16.14 4.36 34.83
CA GLN A 152 -14.77 4.38 35.40
C GLN A 152 -13.92 3.20 34.93
N TYR A 153 -14.55 2.03 34.80
CA TYR A 153 -13.95 0.86 34.20
C TYR A 153 -13.56 1.10 32.74
N ALA A 154 -14.51 1.57 31.92
CA ALA A 154 -14.26 1.90 30.51
C ALA A 154 -13.14 2.93 30.38
N LYS A 155 -13.13 3.98 31.22
CA LYS A 155 -12.07 4.99 31.27
C LYS A 155 -10.70 4.37 31.57
N SER A 156 -10.63 3.43 32.51
CA SER A 156 -9.38 2.78 32.92
C SER A 156 -8.80 1.87 31.83
N LEU A 157 -9.64 1.28 30.98
CA LEU A 157 -9.22 0.52 29.80
C LEU A 157 -8.88 1.42 28.61
N LEU A 158 -9.66 2.48 28.39
CA LEU A 158 -9.35 3.52 27.41
C LEU A 158 -8.03 4.23 27.76
N ASP A 159 -7.65 4.29 29.04
CA ASP A 159 -6.35 4.79 29.48
C ASP A 159 -5.17 3.92 29.04
N LYS A 160 -5.42 2.69 28.59
CA LYS A 160 -4.39 1.81 28.02
C LYS A 160 -4.16 2.06 26.54
N LEU A 161 -4.94 2.95 25.94
CA LEU A 161 -4.80 3.37 24.56
C LEU A 161 -4.24 4.79 24.53
N THR A 162 -3.13 5.01 23.84
CA THR A 162 -2.50 6.33 23.71
C THR A 162 -2.70 6.90 22.31
N ASP A 163 -2.88 8.22 22.25
CA ASP A 163 -2.84 8.97 21.00
C ASP A 163 -1.47 9.66 20.89
N ASP A 164 -0.65 9.20 19.95
CA ASP A 164 0.73 9.66 19.80
C ASP A 164 0.85 11.14 19.43
N ASP A 165 -0.19 11.72 18.80
CA ASP A 165 -0.19 13.13 18.39
C ASP A 165 -0.31 14.08 19.58
N THR A 166 -1.08 13.68 20.59
CA THR A 166 -1.26 14.43 21.83
C THR A 166 -0.25 14.01 22.90
N GLY A 167 0.15 12.74 22.89
CA GLY A 167 0.96 12.10 23.94
C GLY A 167 0.15 11.77 25.20
N LEU A 168 -1.19 11.77 25.12
CA LEU A 168 -2.10 11.47 26.22
C LEU A 168 -2.89 10.18 25.98
N THR A 169 -3.49 9.66 27.04
CA THR A 169 -4.35 8.48 26.97
C THR A 169 -5.75 8.84 26.47
N LEU A 170 -6.38 7.94 25.70
CA LEU A 170 -7.73 8.17 25.19
C LEU A 170 -8.77 8.31 26.30
N GLY A 171 -8.64 7.55 27.39
CA GLY A 171 -9.55 7.69 28.53
C GLY A 171 -9.51 9.08 29.16
N THR A 172 -8.38 9.78 29.06
CA THR A 172 -8.25 11.18 29.49
C THR A 172 -8.77 12.15 28.43
N LEU A 173 -8.38 11.95 27.17
CA LEU A 173 -8.76 12.82 26.06
C LEU A 173 -10.27 12.84 25.82
N LEU A 174 -10.92 11.68 25.87
CA LEU A 174 -12.35 11.55 25.61
C LEU A 174 -13.23 12.11 26.74
N LEU A 175 -12.66 12.53 27.88
CA LEU A 175 -13.39 13.31 28.89
C LEU A 175 -13.46 14.81 28.54
N ASN A 176 -12.62 15.30 27.63
CA ASN A 176 -12.66 16.65 27.09
C ASN A 176 -13.38 16.66 25.74
N GLN A 177 -13.94 17.82 25.34
CA GLN A 177 -14.46 18.00 23.98
C GLN A 177 -13.37 17.70 22.95
N THR A 178 -13.71 16.95 21.91
CA THR A 178 -12.80 16.64 20.80
C THR A 178 -12.68 17.84 19.86
N LYS A 179 -11.63 17.86 19.02
CA LYS A 179 -11.52 18.86 17.94
C LYS A 179 -12.76 18.88 17.05
N TYR A 180 -13.33 17.72 16.77
CA TYR A 180 -14.53 17.58 15.93
C TYR A 180 -15.74 18.29 16.54
N GLU A 181 -15.97 18.12 17.85
CA GLU A 181 -17.06 18.81 18.57
C GLU A 181 -16.84 20.33 18.68
N MET A 182 -15.60 20.77 18.87
CA MET A 182 -15.27 22.19 19.02
C MET A 182 -15.28 22.95 17.69
N GLY A 183 -14.99 22.26 16.58
CA GLY A 183 -14.77 22.85 15.26
C GLY A 183 -13.38 23.46 15.07
N ASP A 184 -12.94 23.51 13.82
CA ASP A 184 -11.58 23.93 13.45
C ASP A 184 -11.23 25.36 13.88
N GLU A 185 -12.20 26.29 13.84
CA GLU A 185 -11.95 27.69 14.22
C GLU A 185 -11.57 27.81 15.70
N VAL A 186 -12.34 27.16 16.59
CA VAL A 186 -12.10 27.18 18.03
C VAL A 186 -10.81 26.42 18.35
N TYR A 187 -10.62 25.24 17.76
CA TYR A 187 -9.43 24.42 17.98
C TYR A 187 -8.15 25.16 17.55
N ASN A 188 -8.16 25.82 16.39
CA ASN A 188 -6.99 26.53 15.89
C ASN A 188 -6.63 27.79 16.71
N ALA A 189 -7.59 28.35 17.45
CA ALA A 189 -7.36 29.46 18.38
C ALA A 189 -6.69 29.03 19.71
N LEU A 190 -6.66 27.73 20.01
CA LEU A 190 -5.98 27.20 21.20
C LEU A 190 -4.44 27.26 21.05
N SER A 191 -3.74 27.37 22.18
CA SER A 191 -2.29 27.17 22.20
C SER A 191 -1.91 25.71 21.93
N ASP A 192 -0.68 25.45 21.48
CA ASP A 192 -0.20 24.08 21.21
C ASP A 192 -0.32 23.15 22.42
N SER A 193 -0.12 23.66 23.64
CA SER A 193 -0.30 22.89 24.87
C SER A 193 -1.76 22.50 25.11
N GLN A 194 -2.70 23.41 24.80
CA GLN A 194 -4.13 23.15 24.95
C GLN A 194 -4.63 22.20 23.87
N LYS A 195 -4.14 22.33 22.62
CA LYS A 195 -4.47 21.41 21.53
C LYS A 195 -4.20 19.95 21.88
N LYS A 196 -3.15 19.69 22.67
CA LYS A 196 -2.82 18.35 23.16
C LYS A 196 -3.84 17.76 24.15
N GLU A 197 -4.72 18.56 24.72
CA GLU A 197 -5.77 18.08 25.64
C GLU A 197 -7.04 17.62 24.91
N HIS A 198 -7.09 17.76 23.59
CA HIS A 198 -8.26 17.49 22.77
C HIS A 198 -7.92 16.49 21.66
N ALA A 199 -8.60 15.34 21.65
CA ALA A 199 -8.42 14.35 20.59
C ALA A 199 -8.92 14.89 19.23
N ASP A 200 -8.17 14.62 18.17
CA ASP A 200 -8.64 14.78 16.79
C ASP A 200 -9.40 13.51 16.38
N LEU A 201 -10.70 13.48 16.66
CA LEU A 201 -11.54 12.29 16.46
C LEU A 201 -11.54 11.81 15.00
N ILE A 202 -11.49 12.71 14.02
CA ILE A 202 -11.42 12.34 12.60
C ILE A 202 -10.10 11.61 12.30
N THR A 203 -8.99 12.12 12.81
CA THR A 203 -7.67 11.47 12.68
C THR A 203 -7.64 10.12 13.38
N VAL A 204 -8.16 10.04 14.62
CA VAL A 204 -8.28 8.78 15.37
C VAL A 204 -9.06 7.75 14.55
N LEU A 205 -10.24 8.08 14.04
CA LEU A 205 -11.08 7.12 13.31
C LEU A 205 -10.48 6.73 11.94
N ALA A 206 -9.91 7.69 11.21
CA ALA A 206 -9.33 7.43 9.90
C ALA A 206 -8.04 6.61 9.99
N GLN A 207 -7.15 6.97 10.92
CA GLN A 207 -5.75 6.51 10.94
C GLN A 207 -5.45 5.47 12.01
N SER A 208 -6.30 5.27 13.03
CA SER A 208 -6.02 4.24 14.05
C SER A 208 -6.04 2.84 13.45
N ASN A 209 -5.37 1.91 14.12
CA ASN A 209 -5.53 0.49 13.90
C ASN A 209 -7.03 0.12 14.03
N GLY A 210 -7.58 -0.64 13.09
CA GLY A 210 -9.01 -0.98 13.10
C GLY A 210 -9.45 -1.68 14.38
N LYS A 211 -8.57 -2.50 14.99
CA LYS A 211 -8.85 -3.14 16.28
C LYS A 211 -8.90 -2.14 17.43
N ALA A 212 -8.07 -1.09 17.38
CA ALA A 212 -8.12 0.00 18.35
C ALA A 212 -9.47 0.74 18.25
N THR A 213 -9.90 1.10 17.04
CA THR A 213 -11.20 1.76 16.81
C THR A 213 -12.36 0.94 17.35
N LEU A 214 -12.42 -0.36 17.05
CA LEU A 214 -13.45 -1.26 17.58
C LEU A 214 -13.40 -1.34 19.12
N THR A 215 -12.19 -1.41 19.69
CA THR A 215 -12.00 -1.45 21.15
C THR A 215 -12.51 -0.16 21.79
N ILE A 216 -12.20 1.01 21.22
CA ILE A 216 -12.66 2.31 21.72
C ILE A 216 -14.19 2.36 21.68
N ALA A 217 -14.81 2.02 20.55
CA ALA A 217 -16.27 2.03 20.42
C ALA A 217 -16.92 1.09 21.46
N ASN A 218 -16.46 -0.16 21.54
CA ASN A 218 -17.00 -1.16 22.46
C ASN A 218 -16.89 -0.70 23.94
N LEU A 219 -15.75 -0.10 24.33
CA LEU A 219 -15.56 0.45 25.67
C LEU A 219 -16.46 1.66 25.93
N LEU A 220 -16.64 2.54 24.94
CA LEU A 220 -17.56 3.67 25.07
C LEU A 220 -19.00 3.19 25.28
N VAL A 221 -19.48 2.22 24.50
CA VAL A 221 -20.82 1.62 24.67
C VAL A 221 -20.99 1.03 26.08
N ARG A 222 -19.99 0.34 26.60
CA ARG A 222 -20.00 -0.21 27.98
C ARG A 222 -20.03 0.88 29.05
N GLY A 223 -19.43 2.03 28.76
CA GLY A 223 -19.44 3.19 29.63
C GLY A 223 -20.69 4.06 29.49
N CYS A 224 -21.53 3.80 28.49
CA CYS A 224 -22.85 4.42 28.33
C CYS A 224 -23.88 3.76 29.27
N ASP A 225 -25.06 4.38 29.38
CA ASP A 225 -26.15 4.11 30.31
C ASP A 225 -26.12 4.93 31.62
N PRO A 226 -26.43 6.23 31.57
CA PRO A 226 -26.48 7.07 32.76
C PRO A 226 -27.69 6.79 33.67
N ASN A 227 -28.56 5.83 33.32
CA ASN A 227 -29.76 5.51 34.09
C ASN A 227 -29.45 4.67 35.35
N GLU A 228 -30.42 4.63 36.25
CA GLU A 228 -30.37 3.83 37.48
C GLU A 228 -30.79 2.36 37.27
N THR A 229 -31.53 2.11 36.18
CA THR A 229 -31.96 0.79 35.73
C THR A 229 -31.11 0.34 34.56
N THR A 230 -31.07 -0.96 34.30
CA THR A 230 -30.45 -1.53 33.10
C THR A 230 -31.39 -1.47 31.90
N TRP A 231 -30.87 -1.63 30.68
CA TRP A 231 -31.72 -1.67 29.50
C TRP A 231 -32.68 -2.86 29.51
N VAL A 232 -32.30 -3.99 30.11
CA VAL A 232 -33.18 -5.18 30.24
C VAL A 232 -34.38 -4.85 31.13
N GLU A 233 -34.15 -4.22 32.29
CA GLU A 233 -35.24 -3.76 33.17
C GLU A 233 -36.15 -2.76 32.45
N ARG A 234 -35.60 -1.84 31.64
CA ARG A 234 -36.40 -0.91 30.83
C ARG A 234 -37.17 -1.63 29.72
N PHE A 235 -36.60 -2.67 29.12
CA PHE A 235 -37.23 -3.45 28.06
C PHE A 235 -38.43 -4.23 28.57
N GLU A 236 -38.37 -4.74 29.81
CA GLU A 236 -39.51 -5.39 30.47
C GLU A 236 -40.67 -4.42 30.74
N GLU A 237 -40.36 -3.15 30.96
CA GLU A 237 -41.35 -2.11 31.28
C GLU A 237 -41.96 -1.42 30.05
N ILE A 238 -41.40 -1.61 28.85
CA ILE A 238 -41.81 -0.91 27.63
C ILE A 238 -42.39 -1.90 26.62
N THR A 239 -43.65 -1.69 26.23
CA THR A 239 -44.27 -2.41 25.12
C THR A 239 -44.39 -1.54 23.86
N TYR A 240 -44.63 -2.18 22.72
CA TYR A 240 -44.89 -1.47 21.45
C TYR A 240 -46.12 -0.55 21.54
N ASP A 241 -47.15 -0.96 22.27
CA ASP A 241 -48.36 -0.16 22.47
C ASP A 241 -48.07 1.07 23.35
N ASP A 242 -47.21 0.93 24.37
CA ASP A 242 -46.76 2.06 25.18
C ASP A 242 -46.01 3.09 24.32
N LEU A 243 -45.15 2.62 23.40
CA LEU A 243 -44.45 3.50 22.47
C LEU A 243 -45.42 4.25 21.55
N ILE A 244 -46.48 3.59 21.06
CA ILE A 244 -47.53 4.25 20.27
C ILE A 244 -48.21 5.34 21.08
N GLU A 245 -48.59 5.04 22.33
CA GLU A 245 -49.27 5.99 23.22
C GLU A 245 -48.38 7.21 23.54
N GLN A 246 -47.09 6.97 23.82
CA GLN A 246 -46.12 8.01 24.14
C GLN A 246 -45.92 9.05 23.03
N THR A 247 -46.17 8.68 21.76
CA THR A 247 -46.09 9.66 20.66
C THR A 247 -47.16 10.75 20.74
N GLY A 248 -48.28 10.49 21.42
CA GLY A 248 -49.46 11.36 21.42
C GLY A 248 -50.12 11.54 20.04
N MET A 249 -49.76 10.70 19.05
CA MET A 249 -50.26 10.74 17.68
C MET A 249 -51.40 9.74 17.45
N THR A 250 -52.04 9.81 16.28
CA THR A 250 -52.95 8.74 15.86
C THR A 250 -52.16 7.43 15.68
N PRO A 251 -52.77 6.25 15.88
CA PRO A 251 -52.03 4.98 15.74
C PRO A 251 -51.32 4.81 14.40
N THR A 252 -51.88 5.34 13.31
CA THR A 252 -51.25 5.28 11.98
C THR A 252 -50.03 6.19 11.87
N ASP A 253 -50.10 7.40 12.41
CA ASP A 253 -48.99 8.35 12.36
C ASP A 253 -47.89 7.98 13.37
N ALA A 254 -48.29 7.50 14.55
CA ALA A 254 -47.39 6.94 15.56
C ALA A 254 -46.52 5.83 14.96
N LYS A 255 -47.12 4.85 14.27
CA LYS A 255 -46.40 3.76 13.60
C LYS A 255 -45.35 4.24 12.61
N LYS A 256 -45.67 5.28 11.82
CA LYS A 256 -44.71 5.88 10.87
C LYS A 256 -43.58 6.60 11.59
N GLN A 257 -43.90 7.31 12.68
CA GLN A 257 -42.90 8.01 13.48
C GLN A 257 -41.97 7.02 14.19
N LEU A 258 -42.49 5.94 14.76
CA LEU A 258 -41.69 4.89 15.41
C LEU A 258 -40.79 4.17 14.40
N ALA A 259 -41.29 3.85 13.20
CA ALA A 259 -40.44 3.29 12.15
C ALA A 259 -39.28 4.24 11.79
N LYS A 260 -39.55 5.55 11.69
CA LYS A 260 -38.48 6.54 11.45
C LYS A 260 -37.45 6.60 12.59
N LEU A 261 -37.86 6.32 13.83
CA LEU A 261 -36.99 6.40 15.00
C LEU A 261 -36.19 5.12 15.25
N TYR A 262 -36.76 3.95 14.97
CA TYR A 262 -36.25 2.69 15.50
C TYR A 262 -36.04 1.58 14.47
N ASP A 263 -36.54 1.73 13.22
CA ASP A 263 -36.50 0.63 12.26
C ASP A 263 -35.06 0.28 11.83
N ASP A 264 -34.20 1.27 11.65
CA ASP A 264 -32.79 1.06 11.29
C ASP A 264 -32.03 0.30 12.39
N ASP A 265 -32.19 0.69 13.66
CA ASP A 265 -31.56 0.02 14.81
C ASP A 265 -32.16 -1.36 15.07
N ALA A 266 -33.47 -1.51 14.90
CA ALA A 266 -34.16 -2.79 15.00
C ALA A 266 -33.66 -3.77 13.94
N GLN A 267 -33.42 -3.29 12.71
CA GLN A 267 -32.83 -4.10 11.66
C GLN A 267 -31.40 -4.51 11.98
N GLN A 268 -30.57 -3.60 12.55
CA GLN A 268 -29.23 -3.96 13.01
C GLN A 268 -29.26 -5.06 14.09
N ILE A 269 -30.20 -4.97 15.04
CA ILE A 269 -30.40 -6.02 16.05
C ILE A 269 -30.83 -7.34 15.39
N LEU A 270 -31.74 -7.29 14.43
CA LEU A 270 -32.20 -8.46 13.70
C LEU A 270 -31.05 -9.11 12.90
N ASP A 271 -30.15 -8.31 12.32
CA ASP A 271 -28.98 -8.79 11.58
C ASP A 271 -27.98 -9.53 12.51
N MET A 272 -27.96 -9.20 13.81
CA MET A 272 -27.17 -9.91 14.83
C MET A 272 -27.88 -11.14 15.41
N TRP A 273 -29.17 -11.31 15.11
CA TRP A 273 -30.05 -12.25 15.82
C TRP A 273 -29.62 -13.70 15.66
N ASP A 274 -29.39 -14.16 14.43
CA ASP A 274 -29.02 -15.55 14.15
C ASP A 274 -27.68 -15.95 14.78
N ALA A 275 -26.71 -15.04 14.77
CA ALA A 275 -25.42 -15.25 15.42
C ALA A 275 -25.60 -15.40 16.94
N PHE A 276 -26.49 -14.58 17.53
CA PHE A 276 -26.80 -14.64 18.95
C PHE A 276 -27.57 -15.92 19.34
N VAL A 277 -28.57 -16.32 18.54
CA VAL A 277 -29.28 -17.60 18.70
C VAL A 277 -28.30 -18.76 18.62
N SER A 278 -27.36 -18.73 17.68
CA SER A 278 -26.31 -19.75 17.55
C SER A 278 -25.42 -19.81 18.80
N ASP A 279 -25.04 -18.66 19.35
CA ASP A 279 -24.28 -18.58 20.60
C ASP A 279 -25.07 -19.22 21.76
N LEU A 280 -26.36 -18.89 21.92
CA LEU A 280 -27.22 -19.43 22.97
C LEU A 280 -27.42 -20.95 22.83
N ASN A 281 -27.61 -21.46 21.62
CA ASN A 281 -27.70 -22.89 21.35
C ASN A 281 -26.37 -23.63 21.63
N GLY A 282 -25.26 -22.91 21.67
CA GLY A 282 -23.95 -23.42 22.10
C GLY A 282 -23.80 -23.63 23.61
N TYR A 283 -24.83 -23.35 24.42
CA TYR A 283 -24.80 -23.45 25.89
C TYR A 283 -24.26 -24.78 26.41
N ASP A 284 -24.76 -25.92 25.92
CA ASP A 284 -24.34 -27.24 26.41
C ASP A 284 -22.85 -27.52 26.09
N SER A 285 -22.38 -27.12 24.90
CA SER A 285 -20.97 -27.23 24.53
C SER A 285 -20.09 -26.30 25.36
N ALA A 286 -20.56 -25.09 25.66
CA ALA A 286 -19.88 -24.16 26.55
C ALA A 286 -19.77 -24.73 27.97
N LEU A 287 -20.85 -25.32 28.51
CA LEU A 287 -20.82 -26.01 29.80
C LEU A 287 -19.83 -27.17 29.81
N GLU A 288 -19.86 -28.06 28.82
CA GLU A 288 -18.93 -29.20 28.74
C GLU A 288 -17.48 -28.73 28.75
N LYS A 289 -17.17 -27.68 28.00
CA LYS A 289 -15.84 -27.05 28.00
C LYS A 289 -15.45 -26.54 29.39
N LEU A 290 -16.35 -25.83 30.07
CA LEU A 290 -16.10 -25.32 31.42
C LEU A 290 -15.98 -26.43 32.48
N GLU A 291 -16.67 -27.55 32.29
CA GLU A 291 -16.50 -28.72 33.17
C GLU A 291 -15.16 -29.43 32.97
N GLY A 292 -14.62 -29.39 31.74
CA GLY A 292 -13.29 -29.90 31.41
C GLY A 292 -12.13 -28.99 31.84
N LEU A 293 -12.40 -27.71 32.14
CA LEU A 293 -11.37 -26.73 32.47
C LEU A 293 -10.81 -26.89 33.88
N ASP A 294 -9.53 -27.27 33.97
CA ASP A 294 -8.73 -27.16 35.19
C ASP A 294 -8.13 -25.75 35.29
N LEU A 295 -8.91 -24.82 35.85
CA LEU A 295 -8.51 -23.42 36.04
C LEU A 295 -7.20 -23.26 36.84
N GLU A 296 -6.91 -24.19 37.75
CA GLU A 296 -5.70 -24.12 38.55
C GLU A 296 -4.48 -24.54 37.73
N ASN A 297 -4.65 -25.50 36.82
CA ASN A 297 -3.61 -25.85 35.85
C ASN A 297 -3.37 -24.71 34.84
N ALA A 298 -4.43 -24.16 34.24
CA ALA A 298 -4.32 -23.05 33.29
C ALA A 298 -3.57 -21.84 33.88
N ARG A 299 -3.87 -21.48 35.13
CA ARG A 299 -3.14 -20.40 35.85
C ARG A 299 -1.66 -20.74 36.06
N LYS A 300 -1.35 -21.99 36.40
CA LYS A 300 0.05 -22.44 36.59
C LYS A 300 0.83 -22.39 35.29
N GLU A 301 0.20 -22.75 34.17
CA GLU A 301 0.84 -22.67 32.85
C GLU A 301 1.07 -21.22 32.40
N LEU A 302 0.11 -20.32 32.62
CA LEU A 302 0.30 -18.89 32.32
C LEU A 302 1.45 -18.26 33.11
N GLU A 303 1.52 -18.51 34.42
CA GLU A 303 2.60 -17.98 35.26
C GLU A 303 3.97 -18.54 34.86
N LYS A 304 4.00 -19.81 34.45
CA LYS A 304 5.20 -20.43 33.88
C LYS A 304 5.60 -19.74 32.57
N LEU A 305 4.66 -19.55 31.65
CA LEU A 305 4.88 -18.91 30.36
C LEU A 305 5.38 -17.47 30.51
N LYS A 306 4.73 -16.66 31.37
CA LYS A 306 5.18 -15.28 31.68
C LYS A 306 6.62 -15.26 32.21
N LYS A 307 6.95 -16.18 33.11
CA LYS A 307 8.29 -16.29 33.69
C LYS A 307 9.32 -16.67 32.64
N ASP A 308 8.95 -17.51 31.68
CA ASP A 308 9.85 -17.94 30.62
C ASP A 308 10.03 -16.85 29.55
N ILE A 309 8.96 -16.15 29.13
CA ILE A 309 9.04 -14.95 28.26
C ILE A 309 9.98 -13.89 28.87
N LYS A 310 9.85 -13.60 30.17
CA LYS A 310 10.68 -12.60 30.87
C LYS A 310 12.16 -12.99 30.97
N LYS A 311 12.49 -14.28 30.94
CA LYS A 311 13.89 -14.73 30.87
C LYS A 311 14.43 -14.56 29.45
N LEU A 312 13.58 -14.75 28.44
CA LEU A 312 13.98 -14.73 27.04
C LEU A 312 14.16 -13.34 26.48
N SER A 313 13.36 -12.37 26.92
CA SER A 313 13.62 -10.96 26.62
C SER A 313 14.98 -10.45 27.11
N LYS A 314 15.67 -11.23 27.96
CA LYS A 314 17.02 -10.93 28.46
C LYS A 314 18.13 -11.77 27.81
N THR A 315 17.78 -12.71 26.93
CA THR A 315 18.75 -13.63 26.31
C THR A 315 18.86 -13.28 24.83
N GLU A 316 19.88 -12.50 24.47
CA GLU A 316 20.17 -12.19 23.06
C GLU A 316 20.56 -13.48 22.31
N GLY A 317 19.94 -13.71 21.14
CA GLY A 317 20.44 -14.68 20.15
C GLY A 317 19.71 -16.02 20.00
N ASN A 318 18.45 -16.18 20.45
CA ASN A 318 17.66 -17.39 20.16
C ASN A 318 16.26 -17.10 19.63
N GLU A 319 16.20 -16.59 18.41
CA GLU A 319 14.96 -16.23 17.68
C GLU A 319 14.00 -17.41 17.48
N GLU A 320 14.51 -18.63 17.27
CA GLU A 320 13.70 -19.84 17.10
C GLU A 320 12.91 -20.15 18.36
N LEU A 321 13.56 -20.00 19.52
CA LEU A 321 12.89 -20.15 20.80
C LEU A 321 11.86 -19.03 21.00
N ILE A 322 12.17 -17.77 20.67
CA ILE A 322 11.21 -16.66 20.75
C ILE A 322 9.95 -16.95 19.93
N LEU A 323 10.09 -17.45 18.69
CA LEU A 323 8.97 -17.86 17.84
C LEU A 323 8.13 -19.00 18.46
N GLU A 324 8.78 -20.02 19.04
CA GLU A 324 8.09 -21.11 19.74
C GLU A 324 7.25 -20.59 20.93
N TYR A 325 7.79 -19.63 21.70
CA TYR A 325 7.06 -19.01 22.80
C TYR A 325 5.93 -18.11 22.34
N VAL A 326 6.10 -17.35 21.24
CA VAL A 326 5.02 -16.55 20.65
C VAL A 326 3.89 -17.46 20.19
N LYS A 327 4.21 -18.58 19.52
CA LYS A 327 3.19 -19.56 19.12
C LYS A 327 2.47 -20.18 20.32
N ALA A 328 3.20 -20.61 21.35
CA ALA A 328 2.60 -21.15 22.57
C ALA A 328 1.74 -20.10 23.30
N TYR A 329 2.15 -18.83 23.28
CA TYR A 329 1.37 -17.72 23.81
C TYR A 329 0.09 -17.49 22.98
N ASP A 330 0.18 -17.49 21.66
CA ASP A 330 -0.97 -17.33 20.76
C ASP A 330 -1.98 -18.48 20.93
N GLU A 331 -1.51 -19.73 21.02
CA GLU A 331 -2.34 -20.90 21.31
C GLU A 331 -3.03 -20.79 22.68
N TYR A 332 -2.29 -20.41 23.72
CA TYR A 332 -2.84 -20.16 25.05
C TYR A 332 -3.89 -19.04 25.04
N MET A 333 -3.61 -17.94 24.34
CA MET A 333 -4.52 -16.80 24.24
C MET A 333 -5.79 -17.19 23.48
N ALA A 334 -5.68 -18.00 22.43
CA ALA A 334 -6.85 -18.54 21.72
C ALA A 334 -7.71 -19.40 22.67
N GLU A 335 -7.13 -20.35 23.40
CA GLU A 335 -7.85 -21.17 24.37
C GLU A 335 -8.50 -20.32 25.48
N TYR A 336 -7.78 -19.31 25.97
CA TYR A 336 -8.28 -18.36 26.96
C TYR A 336 -9.49 -17.58 26.42
N ILE A 337 -9.43 -17.07 25.19
CA ILE A 337 -10.54 -16.35 24.54
C ILE A 337 -11.76 -17.24 24.38
N GLU A 338 -11.57 -18.47 23.91
CA GLU A 338 -12.69 -19.40 23.77
C GLU A 338 -13.29 -19.78 25.14
N THR A 339 -12.47 -19.84 26.19
CA THR A 339 -12.93 -20.06 27.57
C THR A 339 -13.76 -18.88 28.07
N LEU A 340 -13.29 -17.64 27.84
CA LEU A 340 -14.04 -16.43 28.16
C LEU A 340 -15.38 -16.39 27.42
N SER A 341 -15.37 -16.73 26.14
CA SER A 341 -16.57 -16.84 25.31
C SER A 341 -17.55 -17.87 25.88
N ALA A 342 -17.07 -19.06 26.26
CA ALA A 342 -17.91 -20.09 26.89
C ALA A 342 -18.51 -19.62 28.22
N ILE A 343 -17.72 -18.94 29.07
CA ILE A 343 -18.21 -18.35 30.33
C ILE A 343 -19.33 -17.33 30.04
N GLN A 344 -19.09 -16.43 29.09
CA GLN A 344 -20.06 -15.40 28.74
C GLN A 344 -21.35 -16.01 28.19
N THR A 345 -21.26 -17.00 27.31
CA THR A 345 -22.44 -17.73 26.79
C THR A 345 -23.24 -18.38 27.91
N VAL A 346 -22.58 -19.06 28.86
CA VAL A 346 -23.28 -19.69 30.00
C VAL A 346 -23.96 -18.65 30.89
N CYS A 347 -23.29 -17.55 31.20
CA CYS A 347 -23.87 -16.51 32.04
C CYS A 347 -25.02 -15.77 31.37
N VAL A 348 -24.89 -15.43 30.08
CA VAL A 348 -25.97 -14.81 29.31
C VAL A 348 -27.17 -15.74 29.21
N TYR A 349 -26.96 -17.02 28.89
CA TYR A 349 -28.04 -18.00 28.83
C TYR A 349 -28.76 -18.15 30.18
N GLU A 350 -28.00 -18.33 31.28
CA GLU A 350 -28.60 -18.50 32.60
C GLU A 350 -29.31 -17.24 33.09
N PHE A 351 -28.80 -16.04 32.76
CA PHE A 351 -29.49 -14.79 33.04
C PHE A 351 -30.83 -14.73 32.30
N LEU A 352 -30.82 -14.88 30.98
CA LEU A 352 -32.02 -14.82 30.16
C LEU A 352 -33.08 -15.88 30.54
N GLN A 353 -32.63 -17.06 30.98
CA GLN A 353 -33.53 -18.13 31.43
C GLN A 353 -34.25 -17.77 32.75
N ASN A 354 -33.66 -16.92 33.57
CA ASN A 354 -34.22 -16.55 34.88
C ASN A 354 -35.01 -15.24 34.86
N GLU A 355 -34.88 -14.42 33.81
CA GLU A 355 -35.67 -13.20 33.65
C GLU A 355 -37.03 -13.51 32.99
N GLU A 356 -38.11 -13.12 33.67
CA GLU A 356 -39.49 -13.31 33.20
C GLU A 356 -39.81 -12.30 32.10
N TYR A 357 -40.36 -12.75 30.97
CA TYR A 357 -40.74 -11.87 29.86
C TYR A 357 -42.00 -12.36 29.16
N GLY A 358 -43.07 -11.55 29.21
CA GLY A 358 -44.38 -11.92 28.67
C GLY A 358 -44.93 -13.19 29.35
N ASP A 359 -45.28 -14.20 28.54
CA ASP A 359 -45.79 -15.49 29.01
C ASP A 359 -44.67 -16.53 29.30
N GLY A 360 -43.40 -16.16 29.13
CA GLY A 360 -42.24 -17.06 29.25
C GLY A 360 -41.02 -16.37 29.86
N THR A 361 -39.85 -16.75 29.38
CA THR A 361 -38.57 -16.15 29.79
C THR A 361 -38.00 -15.28 28.67
N MET A 362 -37.08 -14.38 29.02
CA MET A 362 -36.37 -13.60 28.00
C MET A 362 -35.53 -14.50 27.07
N LEU A 363 -35.10 -15.66 27.55
CA LEU A 363 -34.47 -16.69 26.71
C LEU A 363 -35.42 -17.19 25.61
N ASP A 364 -36.70 -17.45 25.93
CA ASP A 364 -37.68 -17.91 24.95
C ASP A 364 -37.92 -16.87 23.85
N PHE A 365 -37.87 -15.58 24.22
CA PHE A 365 -37.93 -14.47 23.25
C PHE A 365 -36.74 -14.50 22.29
N PHE A 366 -35.51 -14.58 22.82
CA PHE A 366 -34.30 -14.54 21.99
C PHE A 366 -34.03 -15.83 21.20
N LEU A 367 -34.56 -16.99 21.61
CA LEU A 367 -34.40 -18.25 20.87
C LEU A 367 -35.33 -18.40 19.66
N ARG A 368 -36.21 -17.42 19.41
CA ARG A 368 -37.05 -17.42 18.21
C ARG A 368 -36.20 -17.35 16.94
N PRO A 369 -36.54 -18.10 15.88
CA PRO A 369 -35.95 -17.92 14.56
C PRO A 369 -36.09 -16.48 14.07
N SER A 370 -35.07 -15.92 13.42
CA SER A 370 -35.09 -14.53 12.94
C SER A 370 -36.23 -14.24 11.95
N ASP A 371 -36.64 -15.23 11.14
CA ASP A 371 -37.76 -15.12 10.20
C ASP A 371 -39.14 -15.06 10.89
N GLU A 372 -39.20 -15.40 12.18
CA GLU A 372 -40.39 -15.25 13.02
C GLU A 372 -40.42 -13.94 13.80
N VAL A 373 -39.36 -13.13 13.78
CA VAL A 373 -39.25 -11.85 14.52
C VAL A 373 -39.63 -10.66 13.63
N ASP A 374 -40.76 -10.01 13.90
CA ASP A 374 -41.11 -8.73 13.25
C ASP A 374 -40.23 -7.62 13.84
N THR A 375 -39.61 -6.79 12.99
CA THR A 375 -38.75 -5.67 13.43
C THR A 375 -39.47 -4.72 14.38
N LYS A 376 -40.81 -4.60 14.29
CA LYS A 376 -41.61 -3.77 15.22
C LYS A 376 -41.58 -4.28 16.66
N GLU A 377 -41.41 -5.58 16.87
CA GLU A 377 -41.28 -6.15 18.20
C GLU A 377 -39.96 -5.73 18.86
N LEU A 378 -38.94 -5.43 18.05
CA LEU A 378 -37.65 -4.95 18.51
C LEU A 378 -37.65 -3.45 18.84
N TYR A 379 -38.70 -2.69 18.49
CA TYR A 379 -38.73 -1.24 18.79
C TYR A 379 -38.72 -0.97 20.30
N ALA A 380 -39.35 -1.84 21.10
CA ALA A 380 -39.29 -1.75 22.55
C ALA A 380 -37.87 -2.00 23.08
N LEU A 381 -37.14 -2.95 22.47
CA LEU A 381 -35.74 -3.21 22.80
C LEU A 381 -34.89 -1.99 22.43
N VAL A 382 -35.00 -1.46 21.21
CA VAL A 382 -34.27 -0.26 20.78
C VAL A 382 -34.56 0.91 21.71
N ALA A 383 -35.84 1.16 22.03
CA ALA A 383 -36.23 2.26 22.93
C ALA A 383 -35.72 2.09 24.37
N SER A 384 -35.42 0.86 24.79
CA SER A 384 -34.80 0.57 26.09
C SER A 384 -33.30 0.88 26.12
N LEU A 385 -32.63 0.89 24.95
CA LEU A 385 -31.24 1.30 24.83
C LEU A 385 -31.13 2.82 24.93
N THR A 386 -30.03 3.29 25.50
CA THR A 386 -29.73 4.72 25.53
C THR A 386 -29.20 5.21 24.17
N PRO A 387 -29.23 6.52 23.88
CA PRO A 387 -28.69 7.05 22.63
C PRO A 387 -27.26 6.63 22.34
N GLY A 388 -26.39 6.59 23.35
CA GLY A 388 -25.02 6.10 23.22
C GLY A 388 -24.95 4.60 22.93
N GLN A 389 -25.83 3.79 23.52
CA GLN A 389 -25.90 2.35 23.21
C GLN A 389 -26.44 2.10 21.80
N GLN A 390 -27.44 2.86 21.35
CA GLN A 390 -27.99 2.81 19.98
C GLN A 390 -26.91 3.18 18.95
N ALA A 391 -26.21 4.29 19.16
CA ALA A 391 -25.12 4.75 18.29
C ALA A 391 -23.96 3.74 18.18
N GLY A 392 -23.81 2.87 19.18
CA GLY A 392 -22.75 1.87 19.21
C GLY A 392 -23.18 0.45 18.84
N LEU A 393 -24.41 0.22 18.38
CA LEU A 393 -24.94 -1.11 18.03
C LEU A 393 -24.06 -1.84 17.01
N SER A 394 -23.46 -1.12 16.07
CA SER A 394 -22.55 -1.68 15.05
C SER A 394 -21.22 -2.21 15.61
N TYR A 395 -20.90 -1.93 16.88
CA TYR A 395 -19.64 -2.27 17.55
C TYR A 395 -19.76 -3.29 18.68
N VAL A 396 -20.98 -3.74 18.97
CA VAL A 396 -21.26 -4.67 20.06
C VAL A 396 -22.18 -5.77 19.57
N SER A 397 -21.96 -6.99 20.03
CA SER A 397 -22.90 -8.10 19.83
C SER A 397 -24.06 -8.02 20.83
N LEU A 398 -25.21 -8.65 20.52
CA LEU A 398 -26.30 -8.82 21.49
C LEU A 398 -25.85 -9.51 22.77
N ARG A 399 -24.94 -10.49 22.66
CA ARG A 399 -24.32 -11.15 23.82
C ARG A 399 -23.57 -10.16 24.70
N GLU A 400 -22.85 -9.20 24.11
CA GLU A 400 -22.16 -8.16 24.86
C GLU A 400 -23.13 -7.17 25.51
N LEU A 401 -24.18 -6.72 24.81
CA LEU A 401 -25.22 -5.87 25.39
C LEU A 401 -25.88 -6.49 26.61
N ILE A 402 -26.19 -7.79 26.56
CA ILE A 402 -26.75 -8.51 27.72
C ILE A 402 -25.70 -8.67 28.82
N ALA A 403 -24.46 -8.99 28.45
CA ALA A 403 -23.38 -9.13 29.44
C ALA A 403 -23.11 -7.82 30.22
N MET A 404 -23.30 -6.65 29.59
CA MET A 404 -23.23 -5.35 30.27
C MET A 404 -24.30 -5.19 31.36
N THR A 405 -25.47 -5.79 31.18
CA THR A 405 -26.57 -5.79 32.17
C THR A 405 -26.25 -6.67 33.37
N ILE A 406 -25.70 -7.86 33.12
CA ILE A 406 -25.41 -8.86 34.15
C ILE A 406 -24.32 -8.40 35.13
N THR A 407 -23.35 -7.64 34.64
CA THR A 407 -22.16 -7.27 35.41
C THR A 407 -22.52 -6.25 36.50
N ASP A 408 -22.28 -6.63 37.76
CA ASP A 408 -22.54 -5.77 38.91
C ASP A 408 -21.46 -4.69 39.07
N ASN A 409 -21.76 -3.64 39.82
CA ASN A 409 -20.84 -2.53 40.04
C ASN A 409 -19.58 -2.90 40.85
N ALA A 410 -19.68 -3.87 41.76
CA ALA A 410 -18.55 -4.32 42.59
C ALA A 410 -17.52 -5.10 41.76
N GLU A 411 -17.95 -5.81 40.72
CA GLU A 411 -17.08 -6.51 39.78
C GLU A 411 -16.20 -5.52 38.99
N TYR A 412 -16.77 -4.39 38.57
CA TYR A 412 -16.04 -3.31 37.88
C TYR A 412 -15.01 -2.62 38.78
N GLU A 413 -15.28 -2.48 40.09
CA GLU A 413 -14.34 -1.89 41.05
C GLU A 413 -13.15 -2.80 41.39
N SER A 414 -13.30 -4.11 41.21
CA SER A 414 -12.30 -5.11 41.65
C SER A 414 -11.19 -5.39 40.63
N ALA A 415 -11.28 -4.83 39.43
CA ALA A 415 -10.45 -5.25 38.32
C ALA A 415 -9.10 -4.50 38.26
N GLU A 416 -8.00 -5.23 38.47
CA GLU A 416 -6.63 -4.68 38.45
C GLU A 416 -6.09 -4.55 37.02
N TYR A 417 -6.30 -3.39 36.38
CA TYR A 417 -5.71 -3.06 35.07
C TYR A 417 -4.40 -2.28 35.14
N ALA A 418 -3.95 -1.93 36.35
CA ALA A 418 -2.75 -1.11 36.56
C ALA A 418 -1.48 -1.69 35.91
N ASN A 419 -1.42 -3.02 35.76
CA ASN A 419 -0.28 -3.73 35.20
C ASN A 419 -0.29 -3.88 33.67
N MET A 420 -1.34 -3.43 32.97
CA MET A 420 -1.36 -3.43 31.50
C MET A 420 -0.50 -2.29 30.96
N GLU A 421 0.33 -2.60 29.96
CA GLU A 421 1.10 -1.61 29.22
C GLU A 421 0.18 -0.76 28.34
N GLU A 422 0.55 0.49 28.16
CA GLU A 422 -0.09 1.41 27.23
C GLU A 422 0.33 1.06 25.79
N VAL A 423 -0.63 1.12 24.86
CA VAL A 423 -0.40 0.82 23.45
C VAL A 423 -0.93 1.97 22.61
N SER A 424 -0.14 2.38 21.61
CA SER A 424 -0.55 3.38 20.64
C SER A 424 -1.72 2.86 19.80
N ILE A 425 -2.72 3.70 19.60
CA ILE A 425 -3.82 3.42 18.66
C ILE A 425 -3.33 3.36 17.20
N TYR A 426 -2.13 3.85 16.90
CA TYR A 426 -1.50 3.80 15.59
C TYR A 426 -0.49 2.66 15.45
N ASP A 427 -0.41 1.73 16.42
CA ASP A 427 0.53 0.61 16.34
C ASP A 427 0.28 -0.23 15.08
N GLY A 428 1.37 -0.45 14.33
CA GLY A 428 1.38 -1.15 13.05
C GLY A 428 0.78 -0.38 11.87
N VAL A 429 0.39 0.90 12.04
CA VAL A 429 -0.16 1.73 10.96
C VAL A 429 0.94 2.55 10.30
N ASP A 430 1.09 2.42 8.98
CA ASP A 430 1.90 3.36 8.21
C ASP A 430 1.11 4.65 7.96
N ARG A 431 1.31 5.66 8.81
CA ARG A 431 0.58 6.93 8.74
C ARG A 431 0.92 7.77 7.52
N GLY A 432 2.02 7.47 6.82
CA GLY A 432 2.44 8.17 5.60
C GLY A 432 1.42 8.05 4.46
N ILE A 433 0.55 7.03 4.49
CA ILE A 433 -0.50 6.85 3.47
C ILE A 433 -1.66 7.85 3.59
N TYR A 434 -1.73 8.58 4.71
CA TYR A 434 -2.76 9.58 4.98
C TYR A 434 -2.25 11.01 4.78
N GLU A 435 -0.96 11.19 4.46
CA GLU A 435 -0.37 12.49 4.19
C GLU A 435 -0.78 12.98 2.78
N PRO A 436 -1.29 14.22 2.66
CA PRO A 436 -1.64 14.78 1.36
C PRO A 436 -0.44 14.76 0.40
N GLY A 437 -0.66 14.27 -0.82
CA GLY A 437 0.40 14.17 -1.82
C GLY A 437 1.40 13.03 -1.63
N GLY A 438 1.28 12.24 -0.56
CA GLY A 438 2.18 11.13 -0.25
C GLY A 438 1.90 9.87 -1.09
N VAL A 439 0.65 9.67 -1.51
CA VAL A 439 0.20 8.46 -2.20
C VAL A 439 -0.27 8.76 -3.61
N ALA A 440 0.05 7.86 -4.54
CA ALA A 440 -0.48 7.87 -5.88
C ALA A 440 -1.40 6.69 -6.17
N LEU A 441 -2.52 6.97 -6.82
CA LEU A 441 -3.47 5.96 -7.30
C LEU A 441 -3.13 5.52 -8.72
N THR A 442 -2.98 4.22 -8.96
CA THR A 442 -2.80 3.64 -10.31
C THR A 442 -3.92 2.68 -10.67
N SER A 443 -4.16 2.48 -11.97
CA SER A 443 -5.12 1.49 -12.47
C SER A 443 -4.73 1.04 -13.87
N ASP A 444 -5.24 -0.12 -14.31
CA ASP A 444 -4.96 -0.66 -15.65
C ASP A 444 -5.26 0.36 -16.76
N ALA A 445 -6.37 1.08 -16.65
CA ALA A 445 -6.77 2.10 -17.62
C ALA A 445 -5.77 3.27 -17.68
N ARG A 446 -5.27 3.73 -16.52
CA ARG A 446 -4.28 4.81 -16.46
C ARG A 446 -2.94 4.36 -17.04
N ARG A 447 -2.51 3.14 -16.74
CA ARG A 447 -1.26 2.56 -17.24
C ARG A 447 -1.29 2.36 -18.75
N ALA A 448 -2.38 1.81 -19.29
CA ALA A 448 -2.57 1.59 -20.73
C ALA A 448 -2.47 2.91 -21.52
N GLY A 449 -3.09 3.99 -21.03
CA GLY A 449 -3.03 5.29 -21.69
C GLY A 449 -1.62 5.89 -21.79
N VAL A 450 -0.71 5.51 -20.88
CA VAL A 450 0.70 5.95 -20.93
C VAL A 450 1.52 5.11 -21.89
N THR A 451 1.29 3.80 -21.96
CA THR A 451 1.99 2.92 -22.93
C THR A 451 1.75 3.38 -24.36
N GLU A 452 0.53 3.80 -24.72
CA GLU A 452 0.21 4.34 -26.04
C GLU A 452 0.93 5.68 -26.33
N ALA A 453 1.11 6.52 -25.32
CA ALA A 453 1.81 7.81 -25.45
C ALA A 453 3.35 7.67 -25.51
N MET A 454 3.87 6.47 -25.25
CA MET A 454 5.31 6.16 -25.18
C MET A 454 5.90 5.57 -26.46
N GLU A 455 5.13 5.50 -27.56
CA GLU A 455 5.67 5.11 -28.86
C GLU A 455 6.96 5.88 -29.19
N ASP A 456 7.94 5.13 -29.70
CA ASP A 456 9.35 5.49 -29.85
C ASP A 456 9.50 6.81 -30.63
N LYS A 457 9.55 7.94 -29.90
CA LYS A 457 9.75 9.24 -30.53
C LYS A 457 11.17 9.29 -31.03
N SER A 458 11.33 9.29 -32.36
CA SER A 458 12.63 9.49 -32.99
C SER A 458 13.33 10.72 -32.40
N MET A 459 14.65 10.60 -32.15
CA MET A 459 15.51 11.70 -31.69
C MET A 459 15.42 12.94 -32.60
N PHE A 460 15.09 12.75 -33.87
CA PHE A 460 14.92 13.82 -34.85
C PHE A 460 13.50 13.90 -35.35
N SER A 461 12.97 15.12 -35.43
CA SER A 461 11.69 15.37 -36.06
C SER A 461 11.73 15.01 -37.56
N PRO A 462 10.58 14.67 -38.18
CA PRO A 462 10.51 14.42 -39.61
C PRO A 462 11.07 15.57 -40.45
N TRP A 463 10.96 16.80 -39.95
CA TRP A 463 11.53 18.00 -40.58
C TRP A 463 13.05 18.01 -40.54
N THR A 464 13.66 17.70 -39.40
CA THR A 464 15.12 17.62 -39.27
C THR A 464 15.68 16.52 -40.17
N ILE A 465 15.05 15.35 -40.21
CA ILE A 465 15.44 14.25 -41.11
C ILE A 465 15.36 14.69 -42.57
N SER A 466 14.29 15.39 -42.96
CA SER A 466 14.12 15.92 -44.32
C SER A 466 15.21 16.94 -44.66
N MET A 467 15.57 17.83 -43.71
CA MET A 467 16.62 18.82 -43.90
C MET A 467 18.02 18.20 -44.01
N MET A 468 18.30 17.14 -43.24
CA MET A 468 19.53 16.35 -43.40
C MET A 468 19.62 15.75 -44.82
N ALA A 469 18.52 15.18 -45.33
CA ALA A 469 18.47 14.61 -46.67
C ALA A 469 18.68 15.68 -47.76
N VAL A 470 17.99 16.82 -47.67
CA VAL A 470 18.13 17.94 -48.63
C VAL A 470 19.55 18.51 -48.61
N THR A 471 20.16 18.66 -47.42
CA THR A 471 21.55 19.12 -47.29
C THR A 471 22.54 18.13 -47.92
N GLY A 472 22.30 16.82 -47.73
CA GLY A 472 23.08 15.77 -48.38
C GLY A 472 23.01 15.84 -49.91
N ILE A 473 21.81 15.95 -50.48
CA ILE A 473 21.61 16.09 -51.94
C ILE A 473 22.30 17.35 -52.47
N ALA A 474 22.15 18.49 -51.78
CA ALA A 474 22.80 19.75 -52.16
C ALA A 474 24.33 19.65 -52.15
N THR A 475 24.90 18.90 -51.20
CA THR A 475 26.34 18.66 -51.10
C THR A 475 26.86 17.81 -52.25
N VAL A 476 26.12 16.76 -52.66
CA VAL A 476 26.46 15.94 -53.83
C VAL A 476 26.39 16.77 -55.11
N ALA A 477 25.35 17.60 -55.27
CA ALA A 477 25.21 18.51 -56.41
C ALA A 477 26.37 19.51 -56.51
N LEU A 478 26.82 20.06 -55.36
CA LEU A 478 27.98 20.94 -55.28
C LEU A 478 29.28 20.22 -55.71
N ALA A 479 29.49 18.99 -55.23
CA ALA A 479 30.66 18.20 -55.61
C ALA A 479 30.68 17.90 -57.11
N ALA A 480 29.52 17.55 -57.69
CA ALA A 480 29.39 17.33 -59.13
C ALA A 480 29.64 18.60 -59.96
N SER A 481 29.13 19.76 -59.52
CA SER A 481 29.38 21.03 -60.22
C SER A 481 30.84 21.47 -60.14
N ALA A 482 31.51 21.24 -59.00
CA ALA A 482 32.93 21.53 -58.82
C ALA A 482 33.80 20.60 -59.68
N ALA A 483 33.49 19.30 -59.74
CA ALA A 483 34.18 18.35 -60.61
C ALA A 483 34.02 18.73 -62.09
N GLY A 484 32.80 19.06 -62.53
CA GLY A 484 32.54 19.53 -63.89
C GLY A 484 33.25 20.84 -64.22
N TRP A 485 33.39 21.76 -63.25
CA TRP A 485 34.20 22.97 -63.41
C TRP A 485 35.69 22.64 -63.63
N ILE A 486 36.26 21.78 -62.78
CA ILE A 486 37.68 21.37 -62.87
C ILE A 486 37.93 20.65 -64.20
N GLU A 487 37.08 19.71 -64.60
CA GLU A 487 37.22 18.97 -65.84
C GLU A 487 37.20 19.89 -67.06
N ASN A 488 36.23 20.82 -67.12
CA ASN A 488 36.15 21.79 -68.21
C ASN A 488 37.34 22.76 -68.21
N ALA A 489 37.82 23.18 -67.04
CA ALA A 489 39.02 24.02 -66.94
C ALA A 489 40.29 23.30 -67.44
N VAL A 490 40.43 22.00 -67.12
CA VAL A 490 41.52 21.16 -67.63
C VAL A 490 41.41 20.98 -69.15
N LYS A 491 40.21 20.72 -69.68
CA LYS A 491 39.98 20.63 -71.13
C LYS A 491 40.35 21.93 -71.84
N VAL A 492 39.88 23.08 -71.35
CA VAL A 492 40.26 24.41 -71.87
C VAL A 492 41.77 24.63 -71.81
N SER A 493 42.43 24.24 -70.72
CA SER A 493 43.90 24.36 -70.60
C SER A 493 44.65 23.45 -71.55
N ARG A 494 44.16 22.22 -71.80
CA ARG A 494 44.78 21.29 -72.77
C ARG A 494 44.63 21.81 -74.19
N ILE A 495 43.42 22.26 -74.54
CA ILE A 495 43.10 22.91 -75.81
C ILE A 495 44.02 24.12 -76.03
N ASN A 496 44.14 25.03 -75.04
CA ASN A 496 45.05 26.17 -75.12
C ASN A 496 46.53 25.77 -75.24
N ALA A 497 46.96 24.69 -74.57
CA ALA A 497 48.32 24.18 -74.65
C ALA A 497 48.61 23.51 -76.01
N GLU A 498 47.63 22.85 -76.63
CA GLU A 498 47.72 22.33 -77.99
C GLU A 498 47.79 23.47 -79.01
N ILE A 499 47.01 24.55 -78.84
CA ILE A 499 47.15 25.78 -79.66
C ILE A 499 48.57 26.31 -79.58
N ALA A 500 49.12 26.44 -78.36
CA ALA A 500 50.48 26.96 -78.16
C ALA A 500 51.57 26.05 -78.74
N LYS A 501 51.30 24.76 -78.94
CA LYS A 501 52.22 23.77 -79.51
C LYS A 501 52.08 23.58 -81.01
N THR A 502 50.97 24.01 -81.60
CA THR A 502 50.76 23.88 -83.04
C THR A 502 51.39 25.12 -83.70
N PRO A 503 52.51 25.00 -84.46
CA PRO A 503 53.13 26.13 -85.14
C PRO A 503 52.28 26.54 -86.35
N LEU A 504 51.07 27.03 -86.11
CA LEU A 504 50.04 27.19 -87.16
C LEU A 504 49.78 28.65 -87.55
N PHE A 505 50.77 29.52 -87.39
CA PHE A 505 50.68 30.83 -88.05
C PHE A 505 51.99 31.26 -88.70
N GLU A 506 53.14 31.01 -88.09
CA GLU A 506 54.41 31.43 -88.71
C GLU A 506 54.91 30.46 -89.80
N GLU A 507 54.74 29.14 -89.64
CA GLU A 507 55.19 28.15 -90.65
C GLU A 507 54.20 28.01 -91.83
N TYR A 508 52.90 28.18 -91.58
CA TYR A 508 51.87 28.14 -92.64
C TYR A 508 51.84 29.43 -93.49
N VAL A 509 52.17 30.59 -92.90
CA VAL A 509 52.33 31.85 -93.66
C VAL A 509 53.55 31.78 -94.59
N ASP A 510 54.60 31.03 -94.24
CA ASP A 510 55.77 30.82 -95.09
C ASP A 510 55.48 29.84 -96.25
N ILE A 511 54.62 28.84 -96.03
CA ILE A 511 54.16 27.90 -97.08
C ILE A 511 53.09 28.53 -98.01
N LEU A 512 52.20 29.37 -97.49
CA LEU A 512 51.13 30.06 -98.26
C LEU A 512 51.64 31.21 -99.14
N GLY A 513 52.90 31.61 -99.00
CA GLY A 513 53.52 32.61 -99.87
C GLY A 513 53.61 32.21 -101.35
N ASN A 514 53.32 30.95 -101.74
CA ASN A 514 53.54 30.46 -103.10
C ASN A 514 52.48 29.51 -103.72
N ALA A 515 51.30 29.29 -103.14
CA ALA A 515 50.30 28.37 -103.74
C ALA A 515 48.88 28.98 -103.84
N THR A 516 48.29 28.87 -105.04
CA THR A 516 46.90 29.25 -105.35
C THR A 516 45.97 28.08 -105.06
N TYR A 517 45.31 28.05 -103.90
CA TYR A 517 44.22 27.10 -103.60
C TYR A 517 43.17 27.73 -102.67
N GLU A 518 41.97 27.98 -103.19
CA GLU A 518 40.80 28.46 -102.43
C GLU A 518 40.13 27.35 -101.59
N GLU A 519 40.35 26.07 -101.89
CA GLU A 519 39.69 24.93 -101.22
C GLU A 519 40.30 24.58 -99.84
N GLU A 520 41.60 24.84 -99.61
CA GLU A 520 42.25 24.61 -98.31
C GLU A 520 41.94 25.72 -97.29
N LEU A 521 41.74 26.97 -97.75
CA LEU A 521 41.32 28.09 -96.90
C LEU A 521 39.92 27.87 -96.31
N ILE A 522 39.00 27.28 -97.08
CA ILE A 522 37.64 26.95 -96.60
C ILE A 522 37.67 25.87 -95.49
N ASN A 523 38.57 24.88 -95.60
CA ASN A 523 38.74 23.86 -94.56
C ASN A 523 39.41 24.40 -93.29
N ILE A 524 40.34 25.35 -93.42
CA ILE A 524 40.97 26.04 -92.27
C ILE A 524 39.95 26.94 -91.55
N ASP A 525 39.12 27.68 -92.29
CA ASP A 525 38.06 28.51 -91.69
C ASP A 525 36.97 27.67 -91.03
N ALA A 526 36.57 26.55 -91.63
CA ALA A 526 35.62 25.61 -91.02
C ALA A 526 36.20 24.96 -89.75
N PHE A 527 37.48 24.57 -89.77
CA PHE A 527 38.17 24.03 -88.60
C PHE A 527 38.29 25.09 -87.49
N ASN A 528 38.67 26.32 -87.82
CA ASN A 528 38.75 27.43 -86.86
C ASN A 528 37.38 27.80 -86.28
N LEU A 529 36.30 27.73 -87.07
CA LEU A 529 34.95 28.03 -86.63
C LEU A 529 34.42 26.94 -85.69
N ASP A 530 34.55 25.66 -86.05
CA ASP A 530 34.12 24.53 -85.23
C ASP A 530 34.92 24.49 -83.92
N TYR A 531 36.22 24.75 -83.98
CA TYR A 531 37.12 24.81 -82.83
C TYR A 531 36.85 26.00 -81.90
N LYS A 532 36.64 27.20 -82.46
CA LYS A 532 36.26 28.38 -81.67
C LYS A 532 34.90 28.19 -81.02
N SER A 533 33.94 27.56 -81.72
CA SER A 533 32.64 27.23 -81.16
C SER A 533 32.76 26.20 -80.02
N GLY A 534 33.65 25.21 -80.15
CA GLY A 534 33.97 24.25 -79.09
C GLY A 534 34.60 24.92 -77.87
N LEU A 535 35.60 25.79 -78.05
CA LEU A 535 36.24 26.55 -76.96
C LEU A 535 35.25 27.50 -76.26
N GLU A 536 34.40 28.19 -77.02
CA GLU A 536 33.34 29.05 -76.47
C GLU A 536 32.28 28.24 -75.70
N SER A 537 31.94 27.04 -76.17
CA SER A 537 31.05 26.11 -75.48
C SER A 537 31.67 25.60 -74.16
N PHE A 538 32.93 25.15 -74.17
CA PHE A 538 33.61 24.69 -72.96
C PHE A 538 33.87 25.82 -71.94
N THR A 539 34.18 27.03 -72.40
CA THR A 539 34.37 28.19 -71.51
C THR A 539 33.04 28.68 -70.91
N SER A 540 31.95 28.65 -71.69
CA SER A 540 30.60 28.96 -71.19
C SER A 540 30.11 27.92 -70.19
N ALA A 541 30.30 26.63 -70.49
CA ALA A 541 30.03 25.53 -69.57
C ALA A 541 30.86 25.65 -68.28
N SER A 542 32.16 25.96 -68.40
CA SER A 542 33.03 26.20 -67.25
C SER A 542 32.57 27.38 -66.38
N ARG A 543 32.07 28.47 -66.97
CA ARG A 543 31.53 29.62 -66.22
C ARG A 543 30.23 29.26 -65.52
N LEU A 544 29.32 28.54 -66.21
CA LEU A 544 28.08 28.06 -65.62
C LEU A 544 28.37 27.14 -64.43
N CYS A 545 29.24 26.15 -64.58
CA CYS A 545 29.65 25.26 -63.49
C CYS A 545 30.29 26.04 -62.32
N LYS A 546 31.08 27.08 -62.60
CA LYS A 546 31.64 27.95 -61.55
C LYS A 546 30.55 28.71 -60.78
N TYR A 547 29.60 29.34 -61.47
CA TYR A 547 28.50 30.05 -60.81
C TYR A 547 27.58 29.11 -60.05
N MET A 548 27.27 27.94 -60.61
CA MET A 548 26.53 26.88 -59.91
C MET A 548 27.29 26.42 -58.66
N THR A 549 28.61 26.22 -58.74
CA THR A 549 29.43 25.83 -57.59
C THR A 549 29.41 26.90 -56.49
N ILE A 550 29.51 28.18 -56.84
CA ILE A 550 29.43 29.27 -55.85
C ILE A 550 28.03 29.34 -55.23
N GLY A 551 26.98 29.29 -56.06
CA GLY A 551 25.58 29.36 -55.60
C GLY A 551 25.19 28.17 -54.74
N LEU A 552 25.52 26.95 -55.17
CA LEU A 552 25.33 25.72 -54.39
C LEU A 552 26.19 25.74 -53.13
N GLY A 553 27.40 26.31 -53.17
CA GLY A 553 28.26 26.45 -52.00
C GLY A 553 27.63 27.31 -50.91
N ILE A 554 27.11 28.49 -51.28
CA ILE A 554 26.35 29.35 -50.36
C ILE A 554 25.09 28.64 -49.85
N GLY A 555 24.36 27.98 -50.74
CA GLY A 555 23.15 27.21 -50.38
C GLY A 555 23.43 26.10 -49.38
N VAL A 556 24.48 25.31 -49.58
CA VAL A 556 24.91 24.23 -48.67
C VAL A 556 25.31 24.80 -47.31
N ILE A 557 26.01 25.94 -47.24
CA ILE A 557 26.37 26.57 -45.95
C ILE A 557 25.10 26.96 -45.17
N ILE A 558 24.11 27.56 -45.83
CA ILE A 558 22.85 27.96 -45.19
C ILE A 558 22.07 26.71 -44.74
N LEU A 559 21.92 25.72 -45.61
CA LEU A 559 21.21 24.47 -45.31
C LEU A 559 21.89 23.70 -44.18
N ALA A 560 23.22 23.65 -44.15
CA ALA A 560 23.99 23.04 -43.08
C ALA A 560 23.78 23.78 -41.75
N GLY A 561 23.75 25.12 -41.77
CA GLY A 561 23.45 25.94 -40.59
C GLY A 561 22.06 25.68 -40.02
N ILE A 562 21.03 25.65 -40.87
CA ILE A 562 19.64 25.33 -40.47
C ILE A 562 19.56 23.90 -39.96
N THR A 563 20.10 22.92 -40.68
CA THR A 563 20.08 21.51 -40.29
C THR A 563 20.77 21.32 -38.94
N THR A 564 21.91 21.97 -38.71
CA THR A 564 22.63 21.91 -37.43
C THR A 564 21.82 22.52 -36.30
N TYR A 565 21.19 23.67 -36.52
CA TYR A 565 20.32 24.31 -35.52
C TYR A 565 19.10 23.45 -35.17
N MET A 566 18.43 22.86 -36.17
CA MET A 566 17.28 21.99 -35.95
C MET A 566 17.68 20.69 -35.26
N THR A 567 18.81 20.10 -35.66
CA THR A 567 19.40 18.94 -34.97
C THR A 567 19.66 19.27 -33.50
N TRP A 568 20.24 20.43 -33.21
CA TRP A 568 20.48 20.87 -31.83
C TRP A 568 19.18 21.10 -31.04
N GLN A 569 18.16 21.71 -31.64
CA GLN A 569 16.85 21.91 -30.99
C GLN A 569 16.15 20.57 -30.70
N ASP A 570 16.12 19.67 -31.67
CA ASP A 570 15.52 18.35 -31.51
C ASP A 570 16.28 17.53 -30.46
N MET A 571 17.62 17.54 -30.47
CA MET A 571 18.40 16.92 -29.40
C MET A 571 18.13 17.56 -28.05
N LYS A 572 18.10 18.89 -27.95
CA LYS A 572 17.80 19.58 -26.69
C LYS A 572 16.41 19.20 -26.18
N ALA A 573 15.40 19.14 -27.05
CA ALA A 573 14.05 18.75 -26.69
C ALA A 573 13.96 17.26 -26.29
N TYR A 574 14.66 16.40 -27.02
CA TYR A 574 14.71 14.95 -26.78
C TYR A 574 15.36 14.61 -25.43
N TYR A 575 16.43 15.33 -25.05
CA TYR A 575 17.13 15.15 -23.77
C TYR A 575 16.56 15.99 -22.61
N ASN A 576 15.61 16.89 -22.88
CA ASN A 576 14.94 17.68 -21.84
C ASN A 576 13.80 16.87 -21.22
N VAL A 577 14.16 15.99 -20.29
CA VAL A 577 13.21 15.17 -19.55
C VAL A 577 12.59 15.98 -18.42
N GLU A 578 11.26 16.03 -18.38
CA GLU A 578 10.51 16.54 -17.24
C GLU A 578 10.45 15.46 -16.16
N PHE A 579 10.93 15.79 -14.98
CA PHE A 579 11.06 14.85 -13.88
C PHE A 579 9.96 15.09 -12.86
N SER A 580 9.03 14.15 -12.76
CA SER A 580 8.00 14.15 -11.74
C SER A 580 8.55 13.61 -10.41
N PRO A 581 8.11 14.15 -9.26
CA PRO A 581 8.42 13.55 -7.97
C PRO A 581 7.93 12.10 -7.90
N ILE A 582 8.71 11.23 -7.25
CA ILE A 582 8.30 9.85 -6.95
C ILE A 582 7.36 9.89 -5.73
N PRO A 583 6.10 9.44 -5.80
CA PRO A 583 5.24 9.32 -4.62
C PRO A 583 5.86 8.44 -3.53
N HIS A 584 5.56 8.68 -2.25
CA HIS A 584 6.03 7.80 -1.17
C HIS A 584 5.36 6.43 -1.26
N TYR A 585 4.09 6.43 -1.66
CA TYR A 585 3.30 5.22 -1.79
C TYR A 585 2.61 5.16 -3.15
N MET A 586 2.42 3.94 -3.63
CA MET A 586 1.63 3.62 -4.81
C MET A 586 0.60 2.56 -4.43
N VAL A 587 -0.62 2.73 -4.90
CA VAL A 587 -1.70 1.75 -4.65
C VAL A 587 -2.53 1.55 -5.91
N ASP A 588 -2.90 0.30 -6.18
CA ASP A 588 -3.82 0.00 -7.27
C ASP A 588 -5.26 0.25 -6.81
N GLU A 589 -6.04 0.94 -7.63
CA GLU A 589 -7.45 1.28 -7.36
C GLU A 589 -8.26 0.05 -6.96
N LYS A 590 -8.00 -1.11 -7.58
CA LYS A 590 -8.75 -2.35 -7.29
C LYS A 590 -8.51 -2.91 -5.88
N ASP A 591 -7.39 -2.56 -5.25
CA ASP A 591 -6.99 -3.11 -3.96
C ASP A 591 -7.60 -2.31 -2.77
N ILE A 592 -8.12 -1.11 -3.04
CA ILE A 592 -8.66 -0.19 -2.04
C ILE A 592 -10.04 0.38 -2.39
N ILE A 593 -10.69 -0.05 -3.47
CA ILE A 593 -12.05 0.38 -3.81
C ILE A 593 -13.02 -0.79 -3.78
N GLY A 594 -14.13 -0.59 -3.07
CA GLY A 594 -15.32 -1.43 -3.08
C GLY A 594 -16.54 -0.67 -3.60
N TYR A 595 -17.69 -1.35 -3.62
CA TYR A 595 -18.97 -0.74 -3.96
C TYR A 595 -19.97 -1.00 -2.84
N ASN A 596 -20.67 0.04 -2.41
CA ASN A 596 -21.74 -0.11 -1.41
C ASN A 596 -23.02 -0.70 -2.05
N ALA A 597 -24.06 -0.93 -1.23
CA ALA A 597 -25.34 -1.49 -1.71
C ALA A 597 -26.05 -0.62 -2.78
N LYS A 598 -25.69 0.68 -2.88
CA LYS A 598 -26.20 1.61 -3.90
C LYS A 598 -25.37 1.59 -5.19
N GLY A 599 -24.27 0.84 -5.22
CA GLY A 599 -23.33 0.79 -6.34
C GLY A 599 -22.36 1.98 -6.40
N GLU A 600 -22.25 2.77 -5.32
CA GLU A 600 -21.31 3.89 -5.24
C GLU A 600 -19.92 3.39 -4.84
N LYS A 601 -18.87 4.01 -5.40
CA LYS A 601 -17.48 3.68 -5.06
C LYS A 601 -17.19 4.09 -3.62
N ILE A 602 -16.63 3.17 -2.84
CA ILE A 602 -16.19 3.42 -1.47
C ILE A 602 -14.72 3.02 -1.32
N MET A 603 -13.95 3.80 -0.57
CA MET A 603 -12.60 3.42 -0.19
C MET A 603 -12.66 2.36 0.91
N LEU A 604 -11.93 1.26 0.73
CA LEU A 604 -11.75 0.19 1.71
C LEU A 604 -10.43 0.40 2.44
N LYS A 605 -10.46 0.25 3.77
CA LYS A 605 -9.26 0.33 4.60
C LYS A 605 -8.41 -0.94 4.44
N ASN A 606 -7.42 -0.88 3.55
CA ASN A 606 -6.47 -1.96 3.29
C ASN A 606 -5.03 -1.45 3.32
N GLN A 607 -4.46 -1.28 4.52
CA GLN A 607 -3.10 -0.73 4.71
C GLN A 607 -2.01 -1.60 4.06
N SER A 608 -2.28 -2.90 3.88
CA SER A 608 -1.34 -3.84 3.28
C SER A 608 -1.23 -3.71 1.75
N ALA A 609 -2.13 -2.96 1.09
CA ALA A 609 -2.12 -2.75 -0.35
C ALA A 609 -1.14 -1.68 -0.84
N TYR A 610 -0.62 -0.85 0.07
CA TYR A 610 0.18 0.32 -0.28
C TYR A 610 1.65 -0.07 -0.47
N TYR A 611 2.11 -0.01 -1.71
CA TYR A 611 3.51 -0.22 -2.04
C TYR A 611 4.30 1.02 -1.62
N LYS A 612 5.35 0.85 -0.83
CA LYS A 612 6.24 1.92 -0.37
C LYS A 612 7.42 2.06 -1.32
N ALA A 613 7.76 3.29 -1.69
CA ALA A 613 8.93 3.55 -2.53
C ALA A 613 10.20 3.07 -1.83
N VAL A 614 10.99 2.26 -2.52
CA VAL A 614 12.28 1.76 -2.03
C VAL A 614 13.24 2.93 -1.96
N GLU A 615 13.93 3.07 -0.83
CA GLU A 615 14.91 4.14 -0.64
C GLU A 615 16.23 3.84 -1.36
N CYS A 616 17.05 4.88 -1.51
CA CYS A 616 18.40 4.80 -2.02
C CYS A 616 19.39 5.59 -1.16
N ASN A 617 20.68 5.45 -1.46
CA ASN A 617 21.79 6.15 -0.80
C ASN A 617 21.93 7.63 -1.21
N ARG A 618 20.92 8.25 -1.82
CA ARG A 618 20.97 9.64 -2.27
C ARG A 618 20.88 10.60 -1.08
N GLY A 619 21.91 11.43 -0.89
CA GLY A 619 21.93 12.49 0.12
C GLY A 619 21.45 13.85 -0.40
N GLU A 620 21.23 14.80 0.53
CA GLU A 620 20.68 16.15 0.25
C GLU A 620 21.48 16.97 -0.78
N SER A 621 22.77 16.69 -0.93
CA SER A 621 23.67 17.37 -1.88
C SER A 621 23.61 16.83 -3.31
N ALA A 622 22.85 15.76 -3.58
CA ALA A 622 22.76 15.16 -4.89
C ALA A 622 21.89 15.97 -5.87
N GLU A 623 22.21 15.91 -7.17
CA GLU A 623 21.64 16.73 -8.25
C GLU A 623 20.10 16.70 -8.36
N PHE A 624 19.44 15.62 -7.90
CA PHE A 624 17.99 15.46 -7.98
C PHE A 624 17.31 15.27 -6.63
N TYR A 625 18.00 15.52 -5.50
CA TYR A 625 17.41 15.30 -4.17
C TYR A 625 16.16 16.16 -3.92
N SER A 626 16.11 17.40 -4.44
CA SER A 626 14.94 18.27 -4.29
C SER A 626 13.68 17.75 -4.98
N VAL A 627 13.81 16.84 -5.95
CA VAL A 627 12.69 16.25 -6.71
C VAL A 627 12.41 14.81 -6.25
N LEU A 628 13.46 14.02 -6.08
CA LEU A 628 13.38 12.58 -5.78
C LEU A 628 13.51 12.24 -4.30
N GLY A 629 14.07 13.15 -3.50
CA GLY A 629 14.53 12.84 -2.15
C GLY A 629 15.51 11.65 -2.17
N ASN A 630 15.33 10.75 -1.22
CA ASN A 630 16.02 9.47 -1.12
C ASN A 630 15.31 8.32 -1.86
N ARG A 631 14.33 8.58 -2.74
CA ARG A 631 13.57 7.49 -3.40
C ARG A 631 14.36 6.90 -4.59
N SER A 632 14.28 5.60 -4.76
CA SER A 632 15.07 4.86 -5.75
C SER A 632 14.63 5.15 -7.18
N ASP A 633 15.62 5.25 -8.07
CA ASP A 633 15.43 5.23 -9.52
C ASP A 633 16.30 4.11 -10.09
N MET A 634 15.67 3.11 -10.68
CA MET A 634 16.36 1.95 -11.26
C MET A 634 17.16 2.31 -12.50
N ASN A 635 16.97 3.50 -13.07
CA ASN A 635 17.81 4.03 -14.15
C ASN A 635 19.00 4.85 -13.65
N GLY A 636 19.23 4.92 -12.34
CA GLY A 636 20.43 5.50 -11.75
C GLY A 636 20.59 7.00 -11.95
N ASP A 637 19.50 7.78 -11.99
CA ASP A 637 19.46 9.21 -12.30
C ASP A 637 19.89 9.58 -13.73
N VAL A 638 20.14 8.60 -14.60
CA VAL A 638 20.67 8.83 -15.95
C VAL A 638 19.73 8.40 -17.07
N GLY A 639 18.60 7.74 -16.76
CA GLY A 639 17.62 7.28 -17.74
C GLY A 639 16.85 8.39 -18.46
N ARG A 640 16.02 7.98 -19.44
CA ARG A 640 15.05 8.84 -20.14
C ARG A 640 13.91 9.29 -19.23
N GLN A 641 13.63 8.51 -18.19
CA GLN A 641 12.54 8.67 -17.22
C GLN A 641 12.97 8.01 -15.90
N TRP A 642 12.27 8.31 -14.81
CA TRP A 642 12.46 7.58 -13.56
C TRP A 642 11.68 6.27 -13.57
N LEU A 643 12.37 5.21 -13.18
CA LEU A 643 11.78 3.90 -12.97
C LEU A 643 11.87 3.60 -11.47
N ALA A 644 10.83 3.99 -10.73
CA ALA A 644 10.82 3.87 -9.28
C ALA A 644 10.49 2.43 -8.86
N LEU A 645 11.29 1.89 -7.94
CA LEU A 645 11.03 0.60 -7.30
C LEU A 645 10.22 0.80 -6.03
N TYR A 646 9.21 -0.04 -5.85
CA TYR A 646 8.40 -0.09 -4.65
C TYR A 646 8.39 -1.52 -4.09
N SER A 647 8.23 -1.63 -2.77
CA SER A 647 8.03 -2.88 -2.07
C SER A 647 6.74 -2.85 -1.26
N VAL A 648 6.15 -4.01 -1.01
CA VAL A 648 4.97 -4.12 -0.15
C VAL A 648 5.06 -5.35 0.73
N LYS A 649 4.38 -5.28 1.87
CA LYS A 649 4.08 -6.41 2.75
C LYS A 649 2.56 -6.58 2.78
N LYS A 650 2.05 -7.52 1.99
CA LYS A 650 0.63 -7.88 1.94
C LYS A 650 0.36 -9.00 2.94
N ASP A 651 -0.54 -8.80 3.89
CA ASP A 651 -0.79 -9.76 4.99
C ASP A 651 -1.24 -11.16 4.50
N LEU A 652 -1.81 -11.23 3.30
CA LEU A 652 -2.31 -12.47 2.69
C LEU A 652 -1.37 -13.06 1.63
N MET A 653 -0.23 -12.42 1.37
CA MET A 653 0.75 -12.93 0.40
C MET A 653 1.92 -13.60 1.09
N GLN A 654 2.56 -14.50 0.36
CA GLN A 654 3.70 -15.26 0.84
C GLN A 654 4.97 -14.39 0.85
N PRO A 655 5.82 -14.52 1.87
CA PRO A 655 7.04 -13.73 1.98
C PRO A 655 8.05 -14.13 0.90
N ILE A 656 8.85 -13.17 0.44
CA ILE A 656 9.93 -13.43 -0.52
C ILE A 656 11.09 -14.15 0.19
N LEU A 657 11.50 -15.29 -0.35
CA LEU A 657 12.65 -16.06 0.14
C LEU A 657 13.95 -15.34 -0.20
N ALA A 658 14.77 -14.99 0.80
CA ALA A 658 16.01 -14.25 0.61
C ALA A 658 17.04 -15.01 -0.25
N SER A 659 17.06 -16.34 -0.13
CA SER A 659 17.93 -17.22 -0.92
C SER A 659 17.53 -17.32 -2.40
N SER A 660 16.32 -16.85 -2.75
CA SER A 660 15.79 -16.97 -4.10
C SER A 660 16.14 -15.81 -5.01
N LEU A 661 16.50 -14.63 -4.51
CA LEU A 661 16.78 -13.46 -5.36
C LEU A 661 17.84 -13.76 -6.41
N LYS A 662 17.48 -13.55 -7.69
CA LYS A 662 18.34 -13.90 -8.82
C LYS A 662 18.25 -12.88 -9.95
N ALA A 663 19.37 -12.24 -10.24
CA ALA A 663 19.51 -11.41 -11.44
C ALA A 663 19.87 -12.25 -12.68
N VAL A 664 19.33 -11.87 -13.83
CA VAL A 664 19.59 -12.47 -15.14
C VAL A 664 19.93 -11.34 -16.12
N VAL A 665 21.12 -11.39 -16.71
CA VAL A 665 21.62 -10.37 -17.65
C VAL A 665 21.78 -10.98 -19.04
N GLY A 666 21.30 -10.29 -20.07
CA GLY A 666 21.41 -10.67 -21.47
C GLY A 666 20.53 -11.85 -21.91
N SER A 667 19.54 -12.25 -21.09
CA SER A 667 18.59 -13.32 -21.40
C SER A 667 17.18 -12.93 -20.97
N THR A 668 16.20 -13.19 -21.83
CA THR A 668 14.76 -13.02 -21.56
C THR A 668 14.09 -14.28 -21.03
N GLY A 669 14.81 -15.41 -21.00
CA GLY A 669 14.30 -16.66 -20.47
C GLY A 669 14.14 -16.62 -18.95
N VAL A 670 12.96 -16.99 -18.46
CA VAL A 670 12.69 -17.18 -17.03
C VAL A 670 13.57 -18.32 -16.50
N PRO A 671 14.36 -18.13 -15.44
CA PRO A 671 15.16 -19.19 -14.84
C PRO A 671 14.30 -20.38 -14.40
N ALA A 672 14.82 -21.59 -14.54
CA ALA A 672 14.14 -22.79 -14.08
C ALA A 672 13.81 -22.71 -12.58
N GLY A 673 12.56 -22.98 -12.21
CA GLY A 673 12.07 -22.92 -10.82
C GLY A 673 11.64 -21.53 -10.35
N TYR A 674 11.55 -20.55 -11.24
CA TYR A 674 11.04 -19.20 -10.95
C TYR A 674 9.77 -18.93 -11.75
N THR A 675 8.81 -18.27 -11.12
CA THR A 675 7.56 -17.82 -11.76
C THR A 675 7.31 -16.33 -11.62
N THR A 676 8.00 -15.69 -10.68
CA THR A 676 7.76 -14.29 -10.29
C THR A 676 9.08 -13.52 -10.34
N GLY A 677 9.00 -12.21 -10.53
CA GLY A 677 10.13 -11.31 -10.46
C GLY A 677 9.68 -9.88 -10.25
N ILE A 678 10.63 -8.95 -10.18
CA ILE A 678 10.32 -7.53 -10.12
C ILE A 678 9.55 -7.18 -11.40
N HIS A 679 8.31 -6.73 -11.24
CA HIS A 679 7.37 -6.53 -12.34
C HIS A 679 6.91 -5.08 -12.42
N MET A 680 6.21 -4.68 -13.48
CA MET A 680 5.53 -3.37 -13.51
C MET A 680 4.19 -3.46 -12.78
N PHE A 681 3.70 -2.37 -12.20
CA PHE A 681 2.31 -2.32 -11.70
C PHE A 681 1.32 -2.79 -12.78
N GLY A 682 0.38 -3.66 -12.40
CA GLY A 682 -0.63 -4.22 -13.30
C GLY A 682 -0.18 -5.41 -14.15
N THR A 683 1.05 -5.91 -13.97
CA THR A 683 1.56 -7.08 -14.70
C THR A 683 2.20 -8.07 -13.74
N ASP A 684 2.01 -9.36 -13.93
CA ASP A 684 2.68 -10.39 -13.11
C ASP A 684 4.04 -10.83 -13.70
N ALA A 685 4.35 -10.40 -14.92
CA ALA A 685 5.56 -10.77 -15.62
C ALA A 685 6.75 -9.93 -15.14
N ALA A 686 7.90 -10.59 -14.93
CA ALA A 686 9.15 -9.90 -14.61
C ALA A 686 9.50 -8.88 -15.70
N PHE A 687 9.83 -7.66 -15.28
CA PHE A 687 10.12 -6.54 -16.15
C PHE A 687 11.62 -6.48 -16.48
N ASN A 688 11.93 -6.09 -17.72
CA ASN A 688 13.32 -5.80 -18.12
C ASN A 688 13.71 -4.43 -17.57
N LEU A 689 14.54 -4.40 -16.53
CA LEU A 689 15.06 -3.17 -15.92
C LEU A 689 15.78 -2.28 -16.93
N ASN A 690 16.44 -2.90 -17.92
CA ASN A 690 17.09 -2.21 -19.04
C ASN A 690 16.17 -2.11 -20.27
N SER A 691 14.96 -1.60 -20.09
CA SER A 691 14.03 -1.44 -21.19
C SER A 691 14.41 -0.25 -22.05
N SER A 692 14.50 -0.43 -23.37
CA SER A 692 14.76 0.67 -24.33
C SER A 692 13.68 1.77 -24.30
N LEU A 693 12.53 1.50 -23.69
CA LEU A 693 11.51 2.51 -23.41
C LEU A 693 12.01 3.59 -22.43
N TYR A 694 12.91 3.22 -21.53
CA TYR A 694 13.36 4.03 -20.40
C TYR A 694 14.86 4.35 -20.44
N ASP A 695 15.64 3.61 -21.22
CA ASP A 695 17.08 3.79 -21.34
C ASP A 695 17.50 4.57 -22.56
N TRP A 696 18.65 5.24 -22.48
CA TRP A 696 19.24 5.91 -23.64
C TRP A 696 19.85 4.93 -24.63
N ASN A 697 20.32 3.78 -24.16
CA ASN A 697 21.01 2.78 -24.96
C ASN A 697 20.10 1.58 -25.29
N ASN A 698 19.64 1.50 -26.54
CA ASN A 698 18.81 0.38 -27.01
C ASN A 698 19.58 -0.95 -27.11
N ASP A 699 20.91 -0.91 -27.08
CA ASP A 699 21.77 -2.10 -27.13
C ASP A 699 22.17 -2.59 -25.72
N ALA A 700 21.64 -1.97 -24.66
CA ALA A 700 21.87 -2.42 -23.29
C ALA A 700 21.36 -3.87 -23.14
N PRO A 701 22.13 -4.76 -22.47
CA PRO A 701 21.68 -6.12 -22.22
C PRO A 701 20.42 -6.09 -21.36
N SER A 702 19.44 -6.95 -21.65
CA SER A 702 18.25 -7.07 -20.83
C SER A 702 18.62 -7.52 -19.41
N VAL A 703 18.05 -6.89 -18.38
CA VAL A 703 18.28 -7.25 -16.98
C VAL A 703 16.94 -7.55 -16.32
N TYR A 704 16.83 -8.73 -15.71
CA TYR A 704 15.65 -9.14 -14.94
C TYR A 704 16.07 -9.57 -13.54
N VAL A 705 15.20 -9.37 -12.55
CA VAL A 705 15.38 -9.89 -11.20
C VAL A 705 14.19 -10.77 -10.85
N TYR A 706 14.46 -12.04 -10.58
CA TYR A 706 13.46 -13.05 -10.21
C TYR A 706 13.57 -13.39 -8.73
N TYR A 707 12.47 -13.82 -8.15
CA TYR A 707 12.42 -14.32 -6.77
C TYR A 707 11.31 -15.37 -6.65
N ASN A 708 11.44 -16.21 -5.63
CA ASN A 708 10.41 -17.16 -5.21
C ASN A 708 9.84 -16.70 -3.88
N VAL A 709 8.57 -17.01 -3.67
CA VAL A 709 7.90 -16.86 -2.39
C VAL A 709 7.85 -18.22 -1.69
N GLU A 710 7.57 -18.22 -0.39
CA GLU A 710 7.34 -19.46 0.34
C GLU A 710 6.11 -20.22 -0.21
N ASP A 711 6.24 -21.52 -0.45
CA ASP A 711 5.19 -22.34 -1.07
C ASP A 711 3.96 -22.57 -0.16
N ASP A 712 4.15 -22.47 1.16
CA ASP A 712 3.09 -22.69 2.13
C ASP A 712 2.15 -21.47 2.22
N ALA A 713 0.84 -21.72 2.40
CA ALA A 713 -0.12 -20.64 2.59
C ALA A 713 0.25 -19.86 3.87
N PRO A 714 0.20 -18.51 3.84
CA PRO A 714 0.52 -17.73 5.01
C PRO A 714 -0.44 -18.12 6.14
N THR A 715 0.10 -18.53 7.29
CA THR A 715 -0.70 -18.62 8.51
C THR A 715 -1.16 -17.21 8.84
N ALA A 716 -2.40 -16.85 8.48
CA ALA A 716 -2.98 -15.55 8.82
C ALA A 716 -2.76 -15.32 10.32
N THR A 717 -1.90 -14.36 10.67
CA THR A 717 -1.51 -14.14 12.05
C THR A 717 -1.86 -12.73 12.48
N GLY A 718 -2.57 -12.64 13.60
CA GLY A 718 -3.17 -11.40 14.08
C GLY A 718 -2.16 -10.32 14.48
N SER A 719 -2.58 -9.06 14.31
CA SER A 719 -1.93 -7.84 14.83
C SER A 719 -1.54 -7.93 16.32
N ASN A 720 -0.49 -7.19 16.72
CA ASN A 720 -0.02 -6.96 18.11
C ASN A 720 -1.09 -6.36 19.04
N PHE A 721 -2.19 -5.83 18.49
CA PHE A 721 -3.49 -5.89 19.16
C PHE A 721 -3.89 -7.36 19.27
N THR A 722 -3.18 -8.06 20.15
CA THR A 722 -3.40 -9.46 20.47
C THR A 722 -4.86 -9.63 20.80
N GLY A 723 -5.41 -10.82 20.53
CA GLY A 723 -6.74 -11.16 21.00
C GLY A 723 -6.93 -10.88 22.50
N GLY A 724 -5.84 -10.74 23.27
CA GLY A 724 -5.85 -10.29 24.66
C GLY A 724 -6.47 -8.91 24.92
N MET A 725 -6.16 -7.86 24.15
CA MET A 725 -6.80 -6.55 24.40
C MET A 725 -8.28 -6.56 24.03
N LEU A 726 -8.65 -7.19 22.91
CA LEU A 726 -10.04 -7.40 22.50
C LEU A 726 -10.81 -8.30 23.47
N ALA A 727 -10.18 -9.33 24.04
CA ALA A 727 -10.81 -10.22 25.02
C ALA A 727 -10.92 -9.60 26.40
N LEU A 728 -10.00 -8.71 26.77
CA LEU A 728 -10.06 -7.95 28.01
C LEU A 728 -11.09 -6.83 27.93
N ALA A 729 -11.16 -6.12 26.80
CA ALA A 729 -12.22 -5.17 26.49
C ALA A 729 -13.59 -5.88 26.38
N GLY A 730 -13.61 -7.07 25.77
CA GLY A 730 -14.80 -7.89 25.51
C GLY A 730 -15.36 -8.63 26.73
N GLY A 731 -14.53 -9.07 27.68
CA GLY A 731 -15.02 -9.96 28.74
C GLY A 731 -14.10 -10.26 29.91
N GLY A 732 -12.91 -9.65 30.02
CA GLY A 732 -11.96 -9.99 31.09
C GLY A 732 -12.49 -9.73 32.50
N GLY A 733 -13.18 -8.61 32.71
CA GLY A 733 -13.86 -8.31 33.98
C GLY A 733 -15.13 -9.16 34.18
N ILE A 734 -15.93 -9.26 33.12
CA ILE A 734 -17.19 -10.04 33.11
C ILE A 734 -16.91 -11.51 33.42
N ALA A 735 -15.85 -12.10 32.90
CA ALA A 735 -15.53 -13.51 33.08
C ALA A 735 -15.12 -13.86 34.51
N LEU A 736 -14.44 -12.97 35.24
CA LEU A 736 -14.14 -13.21 36.66
C LEU A 736 -15.41 -13.21 37.51
N GLY A 737 -16.30 -12.23 37.27
CA GLY A 737 -17.62 -12.18 37.88
C GLY A 737 -18.52 -13.36 37.52
N ALA A 738 -18.54 -13.71 36.24
CA ALA A 738 -19.24 -14.85 35.66
C ALA A 738 -18.69 -16.20 36.16
N ILE A 739 -17.39 -16.37 36.35
CA ILE A 739 -16.81 -17.56 36.99
C ILE A 739 -17.29 -17.67 38.45
N VAL A 740 -17.26 -16.58 39.21
CA VAL A 740 -17.75 -16.56 40.60
C VAL A 740 -19.24 -16.89 40.65
N THR A 741 -20.03 -16.32 39.74
CA THR A 741 -21.47 -16.53 39.62
C THR A 741 -21.78 -17.97 39.16
N ALA A 742 -21.11 -18.50 38.15
CA ALA A 742 -21.25 -19.88 37.71
C ALA A 742 -20.86 -20.89 38.81
N LEU A 743 -19.80 -20.61 39.60
CA LEU A 743 -19.43 -21.42 40.76
C LEU A 743 -20.49 -21.34 41.87
N ALA A 744 -21.10 -20.17 42.10
CA ALA A 744 -22.20 -19.98 43.04
C ALA A 744 -23.49 -20.70 42.57
N MET A 745 -23.80 -20.65 41.27
CA MET A 745 -24.93 -21.35 40.67
C MET A 745 -24.73 -22.86 40.66
N LYS A 746 -23.52 -23.36 40.37
CA LYS A 746 -23.15 -24.77 40.48
C LYS A 746 -23.31 -25.30 41.90
N THR A 747 -22.89 -24.53 42.91
CA THR A 747 -23.10 -24.91 44.32
C THR A 747 -24.56 -24.88 44.74
N LYS A 748 -25.38 -23.97 44.19
CA LYS A 748 -26.83 -23.94 44.39
C LYS A 748 -27.55 -25.14 43.73
N ARG A 749 -27.23 -25.47 42.46
CA ARG A 749 -27.74 -26.65 41.75
C ARG A 749 -27.36 -27.96 42.44
N LYS A 750 -26.12 -28.11 42.92
CA LYS A 750 -25.69 -29.28 43.70
C LYS A 750 -26.45 -29.42 45.02
N LYS A 751 -26.85 -28.32 45.67
CA LYS A 751 -27.68 -28.36 46.87
C LYS A 751 -29.13 -28.75 46.55
N ALA A 752 -29.69 -28.23 45.45
CA ALA A 752 -31.04 -28.57 45.00
C ALA A 752 -31.17 -30.03 44.53
N ALA A 753 -30.13 -30.61 43.91
CA ALA A 753 -30.13 -32.02 43.50
C ALA A 753 -29.89 -33.02 44.65
N ASN A 754 -29.42 -32.54 45.81
CA ASN A 754 -29.19 -33.35 47.01
C ASN A 754 -30.25 -33.12 48.11
N ALA A 755 -31.21 -32.22 47.88
CA ALA A 755 -32.39 -31.99 48.71
C ALA A 755 -33.60 -32.65 48.02
#